data_AF-A0A952B6K8-F1
#
_entry.id   AF-A0A952B6K8-F1
#
_cell.length_a   1.000
_cell.length_b   1.000
_cell.length_c   1.000
_cell.angle_alpha   90.00
_cell.angle_beta   90.00
_cell.angle_gamma   90.00
#
_symmetry.space_group_name_H-M   'P 1'
#
loop_
_entity.id
_entity.type
_entity.pdbx_description
1 polymer ?
#
loop_
_entity_poly.entity_id
_entity_poly.type
_entity_poly.pdbx_seq_one_letter_code
_entity_poly.pdbx_strand_id
1 'polypeptide(L)'
;MVPDKPRQAGQLCFYCARLCYGSSAYVINFLYNARAKIAMCKSNPESQALRRKSQITEDEILVWLPSPMGDAILCTPALRAIRKQFKTCKITFLATDVVRSVLSPNSFNDRWLELNDNNPFSIAKKLKEHKFTYAILFKNSFASALAVYLAGIPGRVGYARQWRGLLLTEKLYPQRLPARGGRGNFKPASMVEYYLAIALWLGCKAIDRNLELLIDPEEQQGLSEKLPQVLNPEGPLVVIVPGGAFGPSKCWSSLKFAQTAGRLITKYNATVVISVAPESIETQIAKEICSSSKHKLINLSETPLRLGELKALFSIADLVISNDTGPRHIAIALDRKVITLFGPNDPIWTDTNYENEIQIIGNVHCAPCSKPKCNKSEHLCMDSISVEIVCEAAKELFENNRKQAIVLSQKEFIETSTSFFIDREYQTALSKSGLTSIEDVFSFDAAKNLTKSNLASYRARLQFEINFPEQASSTTVFMKRYDCPPVFVQLKNWLSHHSRRSEAFHEFDAANKLTAAGINTPKAISYGEQRNALFETRSFVISEKIPDAESMERRLPDCFDGPAINEKLKKRRNFIVQAATFIKKFHETNYRHRDLYLAHIFHGESGKFYLIDLARVFKPILMGRRFQIKDIAQVYYSSPGKNFSKTDRMRFYMTYTGQSRLRRKDKSFIRKVINKAEQMARHDIKHGRAVPFAG
;
A
#
# COMPACT_ATOMS: atom_id res chain seq x y z
N MET A 1 12.07 -57.64 -28.15
CA MET A 1 13.44 -57.41 -27.65
C MET A 1 13.92 -56.10 -28.25
N VAL A 2 13.85 -55.02 -27.46
CA VAL A 2 14.45 -53.72 -27.76
C VAL A 2 15.18 -53.33 -26.47
N PRO A 3 16.51 -53.15 -26.50
CA PRO A 3 17.32 -53.11 -25.29
C PRO A 3 17.45 -51.71 -24.69
N ASP A 4 17.49 -51.72 -23.36
CA ASP A 4 18.22 -50.87 -22.40
C ASP A 4 18.38 -49.36 -22.59
N LYS A 5 17.71 -48.64 -21.69
CA LYS A 5 18.11 -47.31 -21.19
C LYS A 5 19.24 -47.44 -20.16
N PRO A 6 20.19 -46.50 -20.13
CA PRO A 6 20.84 -46.11 -18.90
C PRO A 6 20.42 -44.71 -18.41
N ARG A 7 20.38 -44.62 -17.09
CA ARG A 7 20.11 -43.45 -16.24
C ARG A 7 21.15 -42.33 -16.45
N GLN A 8 20.72 -41.07 -16.30
CA GLN A 8 21.50 -40.08 -15.56
C GLN A 8 20.61 -39.00 -14.96
N ALA A 9 20.96 -38.62 -13.73
CA ALA A 9 20.19 -37.80 -12.83
C ALA A 9 20.63 -36.33 -12.88
N GLY A 10 19.64 -35.44 -12.72
CA GLY A 10 19.67 -34.31 -11.77
C GLY A 10 20.65 -33.17 -12.02
N GLN A 11 20.14 -32.06 -12.57
CA GLN A 11 20.31 -30.70 -12.03
C GLN A 11 19.43 -29.72 -12.81
N LEU A 12 18.25 -29.40 -12.28
CA LEU A 12 17.39 -28.33 -12.79
C LEU A 12 17.41 -27.17 -11.79
N CYS A 13 17.91 -26.05 -12.31
CA CYS A 13 18.18 -24.78 -11.65
C CYS A 13 16.87 -24.13 -11.16
N PHE A 14 16.71 -24.03 -9.84
CA PHE A 14 15.74 -23.17 -9.19
C PHE A 14 16.14 -21.71 -9.40
N TYR A 15 15.49 -20.93 -10.28
CA TYR A 15 15.35 -19.47 -10.07
C TYR A 15 14.33 -18.72 -10.97
N CYS A 16 13.51 -19.39 -11.80
CA CYS A 16 12.59 -18.68 -12.74
C CYS A 16 11.11 -19.11 -12.70
N ALA A 17 10.58 -19.59 -11.57
CA ALA A 17 9.20 -20.06 -11.46
C ALA A 17 8.43 -19.43 -10.28
N ARG A 18 8.26 -18.10 -10.26
CA ARG A 18 7.45 -17.44 -9.22
C ARG A 18 6.48 -16.34 -9.66
N LEU A 19 6.20 -16.17 -10.95
CA LEU A 19 5.20 -15.18 -11.40
C LEU A 19 4.18 -15.67 -12.45
N CYS A 20 4.27 -16.91 -12.91
CA CYS A 20 3.18 -17.53 -13.68
C CYS A 20 3.00 -18.95 -13.14
N TYR A 21 1.81 -19.22 -12.57
CA TYR A 21 1.28 -20.48 -12.00
C TYR A 21 0.82 -20.29 -10.54
N GLY A 22 -0.30 -19.60 -10.38
CA GLY A 22 -0.92 -19.33 -9.09
C GLY A 22 -2.41 -19.67 -9.00
N SER A 23 -2.97 -20.44 -9.94
CA SER A 23 -4.43 -20.70 -10.02
C SER A 23 -4.87 -22.07 -9.48
N SER A 24 -3.96 -23.00 -9.18
CA SER A 24 -4.31 -24.30 -8.58
C SER A 24 -3.61 -24.55 -7.24
N ALA A 25 -2.39 -24.05 -7.05
CA ALA A 25 -1.61 -24.30 -5.83
C ALA A 25 -2.15 -23.60 -4.58
N TYR A 26 -2.79 -22.44 -4.68
CA TYR A 26 -3.34 -21.73 -3.50
C TYR A 26 -4.65 -22.34 -3.01
N VAL A 27 -5.54 -22.74 -3.92
CA VAL A 27 -6.75 -23.50 -3.59
C VAL A 27 -6.36 -24.86 -3.02
N ILE A 28 -5.39 -25.55 -3.63
CA ILE A 28 -4.88 -26.82 -3.10
C ILE A 28 -4.26 -26.62 -1.73
N ASN A 29 -3.43 -25.60 -1.48
CA ASN A 29 -2.74 -25.42 -0.18
C ASN A 29 -3.65 -24.84 0.93
N PHE A 30 -4.71 -24.11 0.57
CA PHE A 30 -5.78 -23.70 1.48
C PHE A 30 -6.71 -24.87 1.81
N LEU A 31 -7.10 -25.67 0.82
CA LEU A 31 -7.83 -26.93 1.01
C LEU A 31 -6.99 -27.98 1.77
N TYR A 32 -5.67 -28.01 1.55
CA TYR A 32 -4.74 -28.89 2.25
C TYR A 32 -4.64 -28.50 3.72
N ASN A 33 -4.62 -27.21 4.05
CA ASN A 33 -4.52 -26.76 5.45
C ASN A 33 -5.86 -26.73 6.19
N ALA A 34 -6.98 -26.53 5.48
CA ALA A 34 -8.31 -26.82 6.02
C ALA A 34 -8.43 -28.31 6.36
N ARG A 35 -8.01 -29.21 5.45
CA ARG A 35 -7.92 -30.65 5.73
C ARG A 35 -6.91 -31.00 6.83
N ALA A 36 -5.74 -30.37 6.87
CA ALA A 36 -4.65 -30.72 7.78
C ALA A 36 -4.90 -30.29 9.24
N LYS A 37 -5.78 -29.30 9.50
CA LYS A 37 -6.23 -28.97 10.87
C LYS A 37 -7.59 -29.59 11.25
N ILE A 38 -8.38 -30.02 10.28
CA ILE A 38 -9.54 -30.89 10.51
C ILE A 38 -9.08 -32.34 10.84
N ALA A 39 -7.88 -32.73 10.41
CA ALA A 39 -7.27 -34.03 10.69
C ALA A 39 -6.89 -34.30 12.17
N MET A 40 -7.08 -33.35 13.09
CA MET A 40 -6.92 -33.61 14.54
C MET A 40 -8.21 -34.12 15.23
N CYS A 41 -9.29 -34.35 14.46
CA CYS A 41 -10.47 -35.07 14.93
C CYS A 41 -10.41 -36.53 14.47
N LYS A 42 -10.65 -37.49 15.38
CA LYS A 42 -10.56 -38.95 15.16
C LYS A 42 -11.60 -39.52 14.15
N SER A 43 -12.21 -38.73 13.28
CA SER A 43 -13.18 -39.19 12.27
C SER A 43 -13.00 -38.50 10.91
N ASN A 44 -13.28 -39.24 9.84
CA ASN A 44 -13.13 -38.83 8.44
C ASN A 44 -13.88 -37.50 8.16
N PRO A 45 -13.24 -36.45 7.60
CA PRO A 45 -13.88 -35.15 7.32
C PRO A 45 -15.18 -35.23 6.52
N GLU A 46 -15.25 -36.17 5.56
CA GLU A 46 -16.44 -36.39 4.73
C GLU A 46 -17.60 -36.97 5.56
N SER A 47 -17.29 -37.87 6.51
CA SER A 47 -18.29 -38.42 7.44
C SER A 47 -18.84 -37.39 8.42
N GLN A 48 -18.03 -36.40 8.84
CA GLN A 48 -18.51 -35.28 9.66
C GLN A 48 -19.39 -34.32 8.86
N ALA A 49 -19.03 -33.99 7.62
CA ALA A 49 -19.86 -33.17 6.74
C ALA A 49 -21.20 -33.85 6.41
N LEU A 50 -21.19 -35.17 6.17
CA LEU A 50 -22.40 -35.97 5.96
C LEU A 50 -23.29 -36.02 7.23
N ARG A 51 -22.70 -36.15 8.43
CA ARG A 51 -23.45 -36.05 9.71
C ARG A 51 -24.03 -34.66 9.98
N ARG A 52 -23.33 -33.59 9.60
CA ARG A 52 -23.85 -32.21 9.70
C ARG A 52 -25.00 -32.00 8.72
N LYS A 53 -24.90 -32.58 7.52
CA LYS A 53 -25.96 -32.54 6.50
C LYS A 53 -27.24 -33.23 6.98
N SER A 54 -27.15 -34.33 7.73
CA SER A 54 -28.32 -35.02 8.29
C SER A 54 -28.99 -34.30 9.47
N GLN A 55 -28.40 -33.23 10.01
CA GLN A 55 -29.01 -32.42 11.08
C GLN A 55 -29.81 -31.22 10.55
N ILE A 56 -29.74 -30.89 9.25
CA ILE A 56 -30.34 -29.69 8.65
C ILE A 56 -31.34 -30.10 7.56
N THR A 57 -32.23 -31.06 7.84
CA THR A 57 -33.03 -31.70 6.78
C THR A 57 -34.49 -31.24 6.68
N GLU A 58 -35.06 -30.54 7.66
CA GLU A 58 -36.48 -30.07 7.60
C GLU A 58 -36.72 -28.65 8.17
N ASP A 59 -35.68 -27.82 8.25
CA ASP A 59 -35.69 -26.70 9.20
C ASP A 59 -35.66 -25.28 8.61
N GLU A 60 -36.15 -24.33 9.41
CA GLU A 60 -35.99 -22.89 9.19
C GLU A 60 -34.57 -22.46 9.60
N ILE A 61 -33.79 -21.94 8.64
CA ILE A 61 -32.41 -21.50 8.84
C ILE A 61 -32.37 -19.99 8.97
N LEU A 62 -31.72 -19.50 10.02
CA LEU A 62 -31.38 -18.08 10.17
C LEU A 62 -30.00 -17.82 9.57
N VAL A 63 -29.90 -16.83 8.69
CA VAL A 63 -28.60 -16.31 8.22
C VAL A 63 -28.48 -14.86 8.65
N TRP A 64 -27.54 -14.59 9.57
CA TRP A 64 -27.28 -13.24 10.04
C TRP A 64 -26.16 -12.61 9.22
N LEU A 65 -26.55 -11.68 8.34
CA LEU A 65 -25.65 -11.03 7.39
C LEU A 65 -24.68 -10.03 8.06
N PRO A 66 -23.55 -9.72 7.41
CA PRO A 66 -22.71 -8.58 7.77
C PRO A 66 -23.51 -7.26 7.72
N SER A 67 -23.13 -6.29 8.54
CA SER A 67 -23.83 -4.99 8.60
C SER A 67 -23.36 -3.98 7.53
N PRO A 68 -22.06 -3.86 7.19
CA PRO A 68 -21.65 -3.01 6.08
C PRO A 68 -22.14 -3.58 4.75
N MET A 69 -22.69 -2.73 3.86
CA MET A 69 -23.21 -3.18 2.56
C MET A 69 -22.15 -3.89 1.71
N GLY A 70 -20.91 -3.40 1.72
CA GLY A 70 -19.80 -4.00 0.95
C GLY A 70 -19.53 -5.43 1.39
N ASP A 71 -19.46 -5.67 2.71
CA ASP A 71 -19.30 -7.00 3.29
C ASP A 71 -20.47 -7.93 2.92
N ALA A 72 -21.70 -7.41 2.90
CA ALA A 72 -22.87 -8.20 2.50
C ALA A 72 -22.82 -8.62 1.03
N ILE A 73 -22.36 -7.75 0.13
CA ILE A 73 -22.16 -8.08 -1.29
C ILE A 73 -21.02 -9.09 -1.45
N LEU A 74 -19.89 -8.91 -0.74
CA LEU A 74 -18.78 -9.87 -0.70
C LEU A 74 -19.19 -11.25 -0.15
N CYS A 75 -20.28 -11.31 0.60
CA CYS A 75 -20.85 -12.55 1.14
C CYS A 75 -21.70 -13.33 0.11
N THR A 76 -22.10 -12.73 -1.01
CA THR A 76 -23.01 -13.35 -1.99
C THR A 76 -22.55 -14.71 -2.53
N PRO A 77 -21.25 -15.01 -2.77
CA PRO A 77 -20.84 -16.36 -3.17
C PRO A 77 -21.13 -17.43 -2.11
N ALA A 78 -20.99 -17.07 -0.83
CA ALA A 78 -21.33 -17.96 0.27
C ALA A 78 -22.84 -18.16 0.40
N LEU A 79 -23.63 -17.10 0.19
CA LEU A 79 -25.10 -17.17 0.20
C LEU A 79 -25.62 -18.05 -0.95
N ARG A 80 -25.07 -17.88 -2.17
CA ARG A 80 -25.35 -18.74 -3.32
C ARG A 80 -25.04 -20.21 -3.03
N ALA A 81 -23.89 -20.49 -2.44
CA ALA A 81 -23.49 -21.86 -2.07
C ALA A 81 -24.44 -22.48 -1.03
N ILE A 82 -24.81 -21.73 0.01
CA ILE A 82 -25.76 -22.15 1.05
C ILE A 82 -27.13 -22.42 0.43
N ARG A 83 -27.67 -21.50 -0.38
CA ARG A 83 -28.98 -21.68 -1.02
C ARG A 83 -29.02 -22.92 -1.90
N LYS A 84 -27.97 -23.15 -2.70
CA LYS A 84 -27.85 -24.34 -3.56
C LYS A 84 -27.73 -25.64 -2.79
N GLN A 85 -27.11 -25.62 -1.61
CA GLN A 85 -26.95 -26.80 -0.76
C GLN A 85 -28.24 -27.16 -0.01
N PHE A 86 -28.95 -26.15 0.50
CA PHE A 86 -30.11 -26.32 1.37
C PHE A 86 -31.42 -25.98 0.66
N LYS A 87 -31.62 -26.37 -0.61
CA LYS A 87 -32.74 -25.90 -1.46
C LYS A 87 -34.13 -26.05 -0.86
N THR A 88 -34.35 -27.08 -0.04
CA THR A 88 -35.65 -27.38 0.59
C THR A 88 -35.87 -26.64 1.91
N CYS A 89 -34.80 -26.13 2.54
CA CYS A 89 -34.89 -25.42 3.81
C CYS A 89 -35.39 -24.01 3.59
N LYS A 90 -36.09 -23.45 4.58
CA LYS A 90 -36.52 -22.06 4.52
C LYS A 90 -35.46 -21.15 5.12
N ILE A 91 -34.87 -20.30 4.29
CA ILE A 91 -33.78 -19.41 4.67
C ILE A 91 -34.33 -18.01 4.97
N THR A 92 -34.14 -17.57 6.21
CA THR A 92 -34.49 -16.22 6.65
C THR A 92 -33.22 -15.41 6.88
N PHE A 93 -33.12 -14.26 6.22
CA PHE A 93 -32.02 -13.32 6.40
C PHE A 93 -32.33 -12.32 7.50
N LEU A 94 -31.41 -12.15 8.45
CA LEU A 94 -31.45 -11.07 9.43
C LEU A 94 -30.41 -10.01 9.07
N ALA A 95 -30.85 -8.80 8.75
CA ALA A 95 -30.00 -7.72 8.26
C ALA A 95 -30.60 -6.33 8.54
N THR A 96 -29.79 -5.29 8.37
CA THR A 96 -30.27 -3.90 8.38
C THR A 96 -31.02 -3.58 7.08
N ASP A 97 -31.85 -2.54 7.08
CA ASP A 97 -32.58 -2.08 5.89
C ASP A 97 -31.64 -1.77 4.71
N VAL A 98 -30.49 -1.15 4.96
CA VAL A 98 -29.46 -0.88 3.93
C VAL A 98 -28.98 -2.17 3.25
N VAL A 99 -28.72 -3.23 4.01
CA VAL A 99 -28.27 -4.53 3.48
C VAL A 99 -29.40 -5.25 2.76
N ARG A 100 -30.62 -5.16 3.29
CA ARG A 100 -31.81 -5.68 2.62
C ARG A 100 -32.01 -5.00 1.26
N SER A 101 -31.95 -3.67 1.23
CA SER A 101 -32.17 -2.87 0.03
C SER A 101 -31.14 -3.13 -1.06
N VAL A 102 -29.86 -3.30 -0.70
CA VAL A 102 -28.83 -3.61 -1.72
C VAL A 102 -28.95 -5.05 -2.25
N LEU A 103 -29.25 -6.02 -1.38
CA LEU A 103 -29.38 -7.42 -1.78
C LEU A 103 -30.75 -7.76 -2.36
N SER A 104 -31.77 -6.92 -2.24
CA SER A 104 -33.10 -7.21 -2.81
C SER A 104 -33.23 -6.61 -4.21
N PRO A 105 -33.82 -7.31 -5.19
CA PRO A 105 -34.20 -8.72 -5.13
C PRO A 105 -32.98 -9.65 -5.14
N ASN A 106 -33.14 -10.86 -4.59
CA ASN A 106 -32.18 -11.97 -4.75
C ASN A 106 -32.88 -13.32 -4.66
N SER A 107 -32.14 -14.38 -4.97
CA SER A 107 -32.62 -15.78 -4.92
C SER A 107 -32.06 -16.57 -3.73
N PHE A 108 -31.36 -15.92 -2.79
CA PHE A 108 -30.67 -16.59 -1.68
C PHE A 108 -31.54 -16.89 -0.48
N ASN A 109 -32.60 -16.10 -0.28
CA ASN A 109 -33.45 -16.20 0.89
C ASN A 109 -34.94 -16.21 0.54
N ASP A 110 -35.73 -16.75 1.46
CA ASP A 110 -37.19 -16.82 1.35
C ASP A 110 -37.87 -15.71 2.16
N ARG A 111 -37.22 -15.24 3.24
CA ARG A 111 -37.74 -14.21 4.15
C ARG A 111 -36.67 -13.26 4.65
N TRP A 112 -37.11 -12.05 5.01
CA TRP A 112 -36.30 -11.04 5.68
C TRP A 112 -36.82 -10.79 7.08
N LEU A 113 -35.89 -10.68 8.03
CA LEU A 113 -36.11 -10.10 9.35
C LEU A 113 -35.25 -8.85 9.46
N GLU A 114 -35.89 -7.76 9.86
CA GLU A 114 -35.25 -6.46 9.94
C GLU A 114 -34.56 -6.25 11.30
N LEU A 115 -33.31 -5.80 11.24
CA LEU A 115 -32.50 -5.50 12.41
C LEU A 115 -32.65 -4.02 12.80
N ASN A 116 -33.65 -3.74 13.64
CA ASN A 116 -34.01 -2.36 14.04
C ASN A 116 -33.32 -1.91 15.33
N ASP A 117 -32.72 -2.84 16.07
CA ASP A 117 -31.98 -2.56 17.29
C ASP A 117 -30.71 -3.41 17.36
N ASN A 118 -29.77 -3.00 18.22
CA ASN A 118 -28.53 -3.74 18.47
C ASN A 118 -28.56 -4.48 19.82
N ASN A 119 -29.71 -4.55 20.49
CA ASN A 119 -29.83 -5.14 21.81
C ASN A 119 -30.03 -6.66 21.69
N PRO A 120 -29.07 -7.48 22.18
CA PRO A 120 -29.13 -8.92 22.00
C PRO A 120 -30.37 -9.57 22.65
N PHE A 121 -30.93 -8.99 23.71
CA PHE A 121 -32.12 -9.53 24.38
C PHE A 121 -33.41 -9.28 23.59
N SER A 122 -33.55 -8.08 23.02
CA SER A 122 -34.68 -7.73 22.13
C SER A 122 -34.67 -8.62 20.89
N ILE A 123 -33.50 -8.74 20.26
CA ILE A 123 -33.33 -9.62 19.09
C ILE A 123 -33.60 -11.08 19.47
N ALA A 124 -33.11 -11.56 20.61
CA ALA A 124 -33.39 -12.93 21.05
C ALA A 124 -34.89 -13.19 21.24
N LYS A 125 -35.64 -12.22 21.79
CA LYS A 125 -37.11 -12.34 21.94
C LYS A 125 -37.79 -12.48 20.57
N LYS A 126 -37.44 -11.63 19.60
CA LYS A 126 -37.94 -11.73 18.22
C LYS A 126 -37.58 -13.08 17.58
N LEU A 127 -36.33 -13.52 17.73
CA LEU A 127 -35.88 -14.79 17.16
C LEU A 127 -36.59 -16.01 17.76
N LYS A 128 -37.08 -15.95 19.01
CA LYS A 128 -37.88 -17.02 19.65
C LYS A 128 -39.28 -17.18 19.07
N GLU A 129 -39.79 -16.17 18.38
CA GLU A 129 -41.10 -16.25 17.68
C GLU A 129 -41.02 -17.14 16.43
N HIS A 130 -39.81 -17.52 16.03
CA HIS A 130 -39.52 -18.38 14.89
C HIS A 130 -38.97 -19.74 15.33
N LYS A 131 -39.11 -20.75 14.48
CA LYS A 131 -38.64 -22.12 14.77
C LYS A 131 -37.28 -22.38 14.12
N PHE A 132 -36.33 -21.47 14.33
CA PHE A 132 -34.99 -21.61 13.79
C PHE A 132 -34.26 -22.77 14.46
N THR A 133 -33.83 -23.76 13.69
CA THR A 133 -32.99 -24.85 14.24
C THR A 133 -31.50 -24.58 14.06
N TYR A 134 -31.16 -23.74 13.08
CA TYR A 134 -29.79 -23.45 12.71
C TYR A 134 -29.58 -21.97 12.42
N ALA A 135 -28.48 -21.41 12.92
CA ALA A 135 -28.07 -20.03 12.72
C ALA A 135 -26.66 -19.94 12.14
N ILE A 136 -26.53 -19.26 11.00
CA ILE A 136 -25.28 -18.98 10.30
C ILE A 136 -24.90 -17.52 10.54
N LEU A 137 -23.79 -17.29 11.26
CA LEU A 137 -23.36 -15.96 11.66
C LEU A 137 -22.17 -15.46 10.85
N PHE A 138 -22.44 -14.63 9.84
CA PHE A 138 -21.41 -13.92 9.08
C PHE A 138 -20.89 -12.68 9.81
N LYS A 139 -21.72 -12.05 10.66
CA LYS A 139 -21.29 -11.02 11.61
C LYS A 139 -20.31 -11.61 12.62
N ASN A 140 -19.36 -10.81 13.12
CA ASN A 140 -18.32 -11.25 14.05
C ASN A 140 -18.50 -10.81 15.51
N SER A 141 -19.54 -10.02 15.82
CA SER A 141 -19.73 -9.43 17.15
C SER A 141 -20.16 -10.45 18.20
N PHE A 142 -19.74 -10.25 19.44
CA PHE A 142 -20.21 -11.06 20.57
C PHE A 142 -21.73 -11.00 20.74
N ALA A 143 -22.31 -9.79 20.65
CA ALA A 143 -23.77 -9.57 20.79
C ALA A 143 -24.60 -10.42 19.81
N SER A 144 -24.14 -10.61 18.56
CA SER A 144 -24.86 -11.44 17.59
C SER A 144 -24.94 -12.91 18.02
N ALA A 145 -23.84 -13.46 18.52
CA ALA A 145 -23.82 -14.83 19.01
C ALA A 145 -24.63 -14.98 20.31
N LEU A 146 -24.61 -13.96 21.18
CA LEU A 146 -25.40 -13.95 22.41
C LEU A 146 -26.90 -13.95 22.12
N ALA A 147 -27.37 -13.15 21.16
CA ALA A 147 -28.78 -13.10 20.78
C ALA A 147 -29.29 -14.47 20.29
N VAL A 148 -28.54 -15.12 19.40
CA VAL A 148 -28.87 -16.46 18.88
C VAL A 148 -28.81 -17.52 19.98
N TYR A 149 -27.83 -17.43 20.88
CA TYR A 149 -27.73 -18.33 22.04
C TYR A 149 -28.93 -18.18 22.98
N LEU A 150 -29.31 -16.95 23.34
CA LEU A 150 -30.45 -16.65 24.20
C LEU A 150 -31.79 -17.00 23.54
N ALA A 151 -31.85 -16.98 22.21
CA ALA A 151 -33.00 -17.46 21.44
C ALA A 151 -33.17 -18.98 21.50
N GLY A 152 -32.17 -19.72 22.00
CA GLY A 152 -32.23 -21.18 22.12
C GLY A 152 -32.04 -21.94 20.81
N ILE A 153 -31.52 -21.28 19.76
CA ILE A 153 -31.34 -21.89 18.43
C ILE A 153 -30.28 -23.01 18.53
N PRO A 154 -30.61 -24.29 18.30
CA PRO A 154 -29.73 -25.44 18.58
C PRO A 154 -28.38 -25.40 17.86
N GLY A 155 -28.37 -25.22 16.54
CA GLY A 155 -27.16 -25.15 15.73
C GLY A 155 -26.70 -23.71 15.49
N ARG A 156 -25.44 -23.40 15.79
CA ARG A 156 -24.90 -22.02 15.73
C ARG A 156 -23.48 -22.05 15.20
N VAL A 157 -23.31 -21.64 13.94
CA VAL A 157 -22.00 -21.62 13.26
C VAL A 157 -21.49 -20.20 13.04
N GLY A 158 -20.18 -20.02 13.21
CA GLY A 158 -19.50 -18.78 12.84
C GLY A 158 -18.04 -18.75 13.28
N TYR A 159 -17.36 -17.64 13.03
CA TYR A 159 -15.98 -17.48 13.49
C TYR A 159 -15.90 -17.19 14.99
N ALA A 160 -15.05 -17.92 15.71
CA ALA A 160 -14.75 -17.70 17.13
C ALA A 160 -13.86 -16.46 17.34
N ARG A 161 -14.46 -15.27 17.22
CA ARG A 161 -13.86 -13.96 17.49
C ARG A 161 -14.48 -13.33 18.74
N GLN A 162 -13.76 -12.39 19.36
CA GLN A 162 -14.27 -11.60 20.49
C GLN A 162 -14.90 -12.46 21.61
N TRP A 163 -14.26 -13.59 21.98
CA TRP A 163 -14.74 -14.53 23.00
C TRP A 163 -16.09 -15.22 22.76
N ARG A 164 -16.75 -14.96 21.63
CA ARG A 164 -18.08 -15.51 21.32
C ARG A 164 -18.07 -17.01 21.03
N GLY A 165 -16.89 -17.63 20.97
CA GLY A 165 -16.74 -19.05 20.71
C GLY A 165 -17.50 -19.93 21.71
N LEU A 166 -17.69 -19.51 22.96
CA LEU A 166 -18.48 -20.27 23.95
C LEU A 166 -19.98 -20.36 23.59
N LEU A 167 -20.47 -19.41 22.79
CA LEU A 167 -21.86 -19.29 22.40
C LEU A 167 -22.18 -20.03 21.09
N LEU A 168 -21.14 -20.51 20.37
CA LEU A 168 -21.28 -21.22 19.10
C LEU A 168 -21.19 -22.73 19.32
N THR A 169 -21.99 -23.51 18.60
CA THR A 169 -21.84 -24.98 18.55
C THR A 169 -20.73 -25.36 17.58
N GLU A 170 -20.60 -24.64 16.48
CA GLU A 170 -19.61 -24.87 15.43
C GLU A 170 -18.74 -23.63 15.20
N LYS A 171 -17.42 -23.82 15.19
CA LYS A 171 -16.46 -22.71 15.30
C LYS A 171 -15.41 -22.78 14.23
N LEU A 172 -15.30 -21.70 13.46
CA LEU A 172 -14.14 -21.45 12.61
C LEU A 172 -13.16 -20.51 13.32
N TYR A 173 -11.87 -20.66 13.04
CA TYR A 173 -10.84 -19.79 13.60
C TYR A 173 -10.15 -19.00 12.49
N PRO A 174 -10.12 -17.65 12.60
CA PRO A 174 -9.42 -16.84 11.61
C PRO A 174 -7.91 -17.04 11.73
N GLN A 175 -7.19 -16.97 10.60
CA GLN A 175 -5.74 -17.04 10.59
C GLN A 175 -5.14 -15.79 11.24
N ARG A 176 -4.06 -15.99 12.01
CA ARG A 176 -3.31 -14.92 12.68
C ARG A 176 -1.85 -15.00 12.28
N LEU A 177 -1.21 -13.84 12.20
CA LEU A 177 0.23 -13.74 12.02
C LEU A 177 0.96 -14.30 13.26
N PRO A 178 2.14 -14.92 13.10
CA PRO A 178 2.93 -15.38 14.24
C PRO A 178 3.33 -14.20 15.14
N ALA A 179 3.09 -14.30 16.44
CA ALA A 179 3.55 -13.33 17.43
C ALA A 179 3.95 -14.04 18.73
N ARG A 180 4.95 -13.50 19.44
CA ARG A 180 5.32 -14.00 20.78
C ARG A 180 4.08 -13.87 21.70
N GLY A 181 3.60 -15.01 22.20
CA GLY A 181 2.41 -15.08 23.07
C GLY A 181 1.07 -15.32 22.36
N GLY A 182 1.05 -15.72 21.08
CA GLY A 182 -0.15 -16.26 20.41
C GLY A 182 -1.26 -15.25 20.06
N ARG A 183 -1.06 -13.94 20.29
CA ARG A 183 -2.02 -12.87 19.99
C ARG A 183 -1.62 -12.00 18.80
N GLY A 184 -1.17 -12.60 17.72
CA GLY A 184 -0.85 -11.84 16.50
C GLY A 184 -2.08 -11.22 15.85
N ASN A 185 -1.86 -10.18 15.05
CA ASN A 185 -2.89 -9.58 14.20
C ASN A 185 -3.47 -10.62 13.24
N PHE A 186 -4.70 -10.39 12.79
CA PHE A 186 -5.29 -11.23 11.75
C PHE A 186 -4.44 -11.14 10.48
N LYS A 187 -4.21 -12.29 9.86
CA LYS A 187 -3.56 -12.33 8.56
C LYS A 187 -4.54 -11.74 7.53
N PRO A 188 -4.12 -10.78 6.69
CA PRO A 188 -4.94 -10.32 5.56
C PRO A 188 -5.38 -11.50 4.71
N ALA A 189 -6.69 -11.55 4.45
CA ALA A 189 -7.33 -12.55 3.61
C ALA A 189 -8.58 -11.94 2.99
N SER A 190 -8.90 -12.36 1.77
CA SER A 190 -10.10 -11.92 1.07
C SER A 190 -11.34 -12.24 1.89
N MET A 191 -12.21 -11.24 2.10
CA MET A 191 -13.47 -11.42 2.80
C MET A 191 -14.41 -12.36 2.05
N VAL A 192 -14.30 -12.47 0.72
CA VAL A 192 -15.02 -13.49 -0.08
C VAL A 192 -14.65 -14.89 0.40
N GLU A 193 -13.35 -15.18 0.55
CA GLU A 193 -12.87 -16.46 1.08
C GLU A 193 -13.27 -16.67 2.53
N TYR A 194 -13.22 -15.59 3.32
CA TYR A 194 -13.61 -15.62 4.73
C TYR A 194 -15.05 -16.11 4.88
N TYR A 195 -15.98 -15.60 4.07
CA TYR A 195 -17.38 -16.01 4.08
C TYR A 195 -17.59 -17.38 3.43
N LEU A 196 -16.96 -17.66 2.29
CA LEU A 196 -17.02 -18.98 1.65
C LEU A 196 -16.55 -20.11 2.56
N ALA A 197 -15.57 -19.86 3.44
CA ALA A 197 -15.11 -20.85 4.40
C ALA A 197 -16.22 -21.35 5.34
N ILE A 198 -17.19 -20.50 5.69
CA ILE A 198 -18.37 -20.92 6.48
C ILE A 198 -19.25 -21.87 5.65
N ALA A 199 -19.52 -21.53 4.38
CA ALA A 199 -20.28 -22.39 3.49
C ALA A 199 -19.59 -23.75 3.27
N LEU A 200 -18.27 -23.75 3.04
CA LEU A 200 -17.45 -24.96 2.92
C LEU A 200 -17.47 -25.79 4.21
N TRP A 201 -17.44 -25.16 5.39
CA TRP A 201 -17.53 -25.84 6.68
C TRP A 201 -18.85 -26.58 6.88
N LEU A 202 -19.94 -26.04 6.31
CA LEU A 202 -21.27 -26.66 6.26
C LEU A 202 -21.39 -27.75 5.18
N GLY A 203 -20.30 -28.07 4.47
CA GLY A 203 -20.29 -29.08 3.41
C GLY A 203 -20.82 -28.58 2.06
N CYS A 204 -21.02 -27.26 1.90
CA CYS A 204 -21.40 -26.71 0.59
C CYS A 204 -20.23 -26.85 -0.38
N LYS A 205 -20.52 -27.15 -1.65
CA LYS A 205 -19.53 -27.07 -2.72
C LYS A 205 -19.45 -25.61 -3.19
N ALA A 206 -18.28 -24.97 -3.06
CA ALA A 206 -18.06 -23.66 -3.65
C ALA A 206 -17.97 -23.81 -5.17
N ILE A 207 -18.77 -23.04 -5.91
CA ILE A 207 -18.88 -23.13 -7.36
C ILE A 207 -17.94 -22.12 -8.02
N ASP A 208 -17.91 -20.90 -7.49
CA ASP A 208 -17.09 -19.79 -7.98
C ASP A 208 -17.02 -18.68 -6.90
N ARG A 209 -16.30 -17.60 -7.20
CA ARG A 209 -16.09 -16.44 -6.31
C ARG A 209 -16.88 -15.19 -6.74
N ASN A 210 -17.69 -15.29 -7.78
CA ASN A 210 -18.29 -14.14 -8.44
C ASN A 210 -19.37 -13.53 -7.55
N LEU A 211 -19.29 -12.22 -7.38
CA LEU A 211 -20.33 -11.48 -6.70
C LEU A 211 -21.54 -11.37 -7.64
N GLU A 212 -22.74 -11.32 -7.09
CA GLU A 212 -23.95 -11.15 -7.91
C GLU A 212 -24.99 -10.30 -7.20
N LEU A 213 -25.66 -9.45 -7.96
CA LEU A 213 -26.82 -8.68 -7.55
C LEU A 213 -27.86 -8.73 -8.67
N LEU A 214 -29.13 -8.81 -8.30
CA LEU A 214 -30.23 -8.65 -9.25
C LEU A 214 -30.72 -7.21 -9.23
N ILE A 215 -31.28 -6.78 -10.36
CA ILE A 215 -31.86 -5.45 -10.51
C ILE A 215 -33.36 -5.63 -10.62
N ASP A 216 -34.10 -4.76 -9.93
CA ASP A 216 -35.56 -4.73 -10.00
C ASP A 216 -35.98 -3.86 -11.20
N PRO A 217 -36.84 -4.35 -12.12
CA PRO A 217 -37.38 -3.54 -13.20
C PRO A 217 -38.07 -2.25 -12.73
N GLU A 218 -38.72 -2.27 -11.56
CA GLU A 218 -39.36 -1.05 -11.01
C GLU A 218 -38.32 0.01 -10.64
N GLU A 219 -37.15 -0.41 -10.15
CA GLU A 219 -36.05 0.49 -9.83
C GLU A 219 -35.33 1.03 -11.08
N GLN A 220 -35.36 0.27 -12.18
CA GLN A 220 -34.90 0.76 -13.49
C GLN A 220 -35.85 1.84 -14.02
N GLN A 221 -37.16 1.65 -13.87
CA GLN A 221 -38.14 2.65 -14.23
C GLN A 221 -37.98 3.92 -13.36
N GLY A 222 -37.85 3.77 -12.03
CA GLY A 222 -37.61 4.91 -11.14
C GLY A 222 -36.35 5.71 -11.49
N LEU A 223 -35.28 5.03 -11.92
CA LEU A 223 -34.09 5.69 -12.45
C LEU A 223 -34.40 6.47 -13.73
N SER A 224 -35.14 5.88 -14.67
CA SER A 224 -35.48 6.51 -15.95
C SER A 224 -36.28 7.81 -15.80
N GLU A 225 -37.17 7.84 -14.81
CA GLU A 225 -38.01 9.01 -14.50
C GLU A 225 -37.17 10.13 -13.86
N LYS A 226 -36.22 9.77 -12.99
CA LYS A 226 -35.38 10.75 -12.28
C LYS A 226 -34.21 11.28 -13.09
N LEU A 227 -33.60 10.45 -13.94
CA LEU A 227 -32.37 10.75 -14.66
C LEU A 227 -32.45 10.25 -16.12
N PRO A 228 -33.39 10.74 -16.95
CA PRO A 228 -33.52 10.29 -18.34
C PRO A 228 -32.24 10.49 -19.16
N GLN A 229 -31.43 11.50 -18.82
CA GLN A 229 -30.16 11.81 -19.48
C GLN A 229 -29.07 10.73 -19.33
N VAL A 230 -29.19 9.78 -18.39
CA VAL A 230 -28.19 8.70 -18.25
C VAL A 230 -28.49 7.47 -19.10
N LEU A 231 -29.69 7.38 -19.71
CA LEU A 231 -30.11 6.21 -20.47
C LEU A 231 -29.53 6.18 -21.89
N ASN A 232 -29.36 7.35 -22.50
CA ASN A 232 -28.82 7.51 -23.85
C ASN A 232 -27.73 8.59 -23.85
N PRO A 233 -26.59 8.35 -23.18
CA PRO A 233 -25.49 9.30 -23.15
C PRO A 233 -24.82 9.39 -24.54
N GLU A 234 -24.30 10.57 -24.90
CA GLU A 234 -23.59 10.77 -26.17
C GLU A 234 -22.24 10.04 -26.26
N GLY A 235 -21.69 9.63 -25.12
CA GLY A 235 -20.47 8.86 -24.97
C GLY A 235 -20.59 7.92 -23.75
N PRO A 236 -19.48 7.34 -23.24
CA PRO A 236 -19.56 6.36 -22.17
C PRO A 236 -20.12 6.96 -20.87
N LEU A 237 -20.96 6.21 -20.17
CA LEU A 237 -21.49 6.57 -18.85
C LEU A 237 -20.45 6.23 -17.77
N VAL A 238 -19.93 7.25 -17.11
CA VAL A 238 -18.94 7.11 -16.03
C VAL A 238 -19.56 7.51 -14.70
N VAL A 239 -19.55 6.60 -13.73
CA VAL A 239 -19.99 6.89 -12.36
C VAL A 239 -18.77 7.06 -11.45
N ILE A 240 -18.62 8.22 -10.84
CA ILE A 240 -17.57 8.53 -9.88
C ILE A 240 -18.16 8.46 -8.47
N VAL A 241 -17.54 7.68 -7.59
CA VAL A 241 -17.91 7.51 -6.18
C VAL A 241 -16.79 8.06 -5.29
N PRO A 242 -16.84 9.35 -4.93
CA PRO A 242 -15.78 10.03 -4.17
C PRO A 242 -15.92 9.84 -2.65
N GLY A 243 -17.00 9.20 -2.20
CA GLY A 243 -17.32 8.97 -0.79
C GLY A 243 -16.33 8.08 -0.04
N GLY A 244 -16.57 7.91 1.26
CA GLY A 244 -15.61 7.30 2.17
C GLY A 244 -16.23 6.84 3.49
N ALA A 245 -17.13 5.85 3.46
CA ALA A 245 -17.86 5.36 4.65
C ALA A 245 -16.98 4.92 5.83
N PHE A 246 -15.73 4.50 5.59
CA PHE A 246 -14.78 4.15 6.65
C PHE A 246 -14.16 5.38 7.33
N GLY A 247 -14.22 6.54 6.68
CA GLY A 247 -13.70 7.82 7.15
C GLY A 247 -12.90 8.57 6.06
N PRO A 248 -12.56 9.84 6.33
CA PRO A 248 -11.93 10.75 5.36
C PRO A 248 -10.57 10.28 4.86
N SER A 249 -9.92 9.35 5.57
CA SER A 249 -8.66 8.73 5.14
C SER A 249 -8.74 7.93 3.84
N LYS A 250 -9.93 7.62 3.33
CA LYS A 250 -10.07 6.96 2.03
C LYS A 250 -10.38 7.92 0.88
N CYS A 251 -10.67 9.18 1.19
CA CYS A 251 -11.13 10.14 0.19
C CYS A 251 -9.94 10.65 -0.63
N TRP A 252 -10.02 10.46 -1.95
CA TRP A 252 -9.16 11.17 -2.89
C TRP A 252 -9.64 12.62 -3.04
N SER A 253 -8.75 13.51 -3.49
CA SER A 253 -9.03 14.94 -3.57
C SER A 253 -10.21 15.24 -4.52
N SER A 254 -11.18 16.04 -4.06
CA SER A 254 -12.30 16.54 -4.86
C SER A 254 -11.82 17.20 -6.17
N LEU A 255 -10.72 17.98 -6.10
CA LEU A 255 -10.12 18.63 -7.27
C LEU A 255 -9.61 17.61 -8.29
N LYS A 256 -8.98 16.53 -7.83
CA LYS A 256 -8.47 15.48 -8.72
C LYS A 256 -9.60 14.67 -9.38
N PHE A 257 -10.69 14.42 -8.65
CA PHE A 257 -11.90 13.85 -9.26
C PHE A 257 -12.48 14.78 -10.34
N ALA A 258 -12.58 16.08 -10.08
CA ALA A 258 -13.07 17.06 -11.06
C ALA A 258 -12.18 17.12 -12.31
N GLN A 259 -10.84 17.11 -12.13
CA GLN A 259 -9.88 17.07 -13.24
C GLN A 259 -9.99 15.77 -14.05
N THR A 260 -10.16 14.63 -13.37
CA THR A 260 -10.36 13.33 -14.03
C THR A 260 -11.65 13.34 -14.85
N ALA A 261 -12.77 13.78 -14.27
CA ALA A 261 -14.05 13.91 -14.96
C ALA A 261 -13.93 14.80 -16.20
N GLY A 262 -13.31 15.99 -16.08
CA GLY A 262 -13.12 16.89 -17.21
C GLY A 262 -12.29 16.29 -18.35
N ARG A 263 -11.24 15.53 -18.04
CA ARG A 263 -10.43 14.82 -19.05
C ARG A 263 -11.22 13.72 -19.76
N LEU A 264 -12.06 12.97 -19.02
CA LEU A 264 -12.91 11.93 -19.61
C LEU A 264 -13.99 12.53 -20.52
N ILE A 265 -14.61 13.63 -20.11
CA ILE A 265 -15.59 14.37 -20.92
C ILE A 265 -14.92 14.90 -22.19
N THR A 266 -13.80 15.61 -22.07
CA THR A 266 -13.11 16.22 -23.22
C THR A 266 -12.64 15.18 -24.23
N LYS A 267 -12.15 14.03 -23.76
CA LYS A 267 -11.53 13.02 -24.64
C LYS A 267 -12.53 12.03 -25.23
N TYR A 268 -13.55 11.63 -24.47
CA TYR A 268 -14.45 10.54 -24.84
C TYR A 268 -15.92 10.97 -24.97
N ASN A 269 -16.22 12.26 -24.81
CA ASN A 269 -17.59 12.76 -24.68
C ASN A 269 -18.39 12.04 -23.57
N ALA A 270 -17.71 11.65 -22.50
CA ALA A 270 -18.29 10.85 -21.44
C ALA A 270 -19.41 11.61 -20.70
N THR A 271 -20.49 10.91 -20.34
CA THR A 271 -21.47 11.42 -19.38
C THR A 271 -21.02 11.03 -17.97
N VAL A 272 -20.75 12.01 -17.11
CA VAL A 272 -20.18 11.75 -15.77
C VAL A 272 -21.18 12.02 -14.67
N VAL A 273 -21.43 11.02 -13.83
CA VAL A 273 -22.31 11.06 -12.66
C VAL A 273 -21.49 11.01 -11.38
N ILE A 274 -21.69 11.97 -10.47
CA ILE A 274 -21.08 11.96 -9.13
C ILE A 274 -22.07 11.32 -8.15
N SER A 275 -21.73 10.13 -7.67
CA SER A 275 -22.55 9.32 -6.77
C SER A 275 -22.02 9.39 -5.34
N VAL A 276 -22.85 9.92 -4.44
CA VAL A 276 -22.54 10.09 -3.01
C VAL A 276 -23.70 9.64 -2.14
N ALA A 277 -23.41 9.27 -0.89
CA ALA A 277 -24.47 9.05 0.09
C ALA A 277 -25.21 10.36 0.40
N PRO A 278 -26.50 10.31 0.75
CA PRO A 278 -27.29 11.49 1.15
C PRO A 278 -26.93 11.98 2.57
N GLU A 279 -25.64 11.99 2.90
CA GLU A 279 -25.09 12.54 4.13
C GLU A 279 -24.45 13.91 3.84
N SER A 280 -24.49 14.82 4.81
CA SER A 280 -24.01 16.20 4.65
C SER A 280 -22.55 16.30 4.20
N ILE A 281 -21.68 15.43 4.73
CA ILE A 281 -20.25 15.40 4.39
C ILE A 281 -20.03 14.95 2.94
N GLU A 282 -20.67 13.88 2.48
CA GLU A 282 -20.50 13.40 1.11
C GLU A 282 -21.20 14.32 0.08
N THR A 283 -22.32 14.93 0.47
CA THR A 283 -23.00 15.96 -0.32
C THR A 283 -22.08 17.17 -0.56
N GLN A 284 -21.32 17.59 0.44
CA GLN A 284 -20.33 18.66 0.30
C GLN A 284 -19.20 18.28 -0.67
N ILE A 285 -18.70 17.03 -0.60
CA ILE A 285 -17.70 16.51 -1.55
C ILE A 285 -18.23 16.57 -2.98
N ALA A 286 -19.47 16.14 -3.23
CA ALA A 286 -20.05 16.21 -4.57
C ALA A 286 -20.15 17.65 -5.09
N LYS A 287 -20.59 18.59 -4.23
CA LYS A 287 -20.64 20.02 -4.57
C LYS A 287 -19.27 20.59 -4.92
N GLU A 288 -18.22 20.24 -4.18
CA GLU A 288 -16.85 20.68 -4.45
C GLU A 288 -16.31 20.15 -5.78
N ILE A 289 -16.62 18.90 -6.12
CA ILE A 289 -16.24 18.29 -7.40
C ILE A 289 -16.93 19.02 -8.55
N CYS A 290 -18.25 19.22 -8.44
CA CYS A 290 -19.04 19.89 -9.46
C CYS A 290 -18.63 21.36 -9.65
N SER A 291 -18.34 22.10 -8.58
CA SER A 291 -17.92 23.50 -8.66
C SER A 291 -16.49 23.68 -9.19
N SER A 292 -15.62 22.69 -8.97
CA SER A 292 -14.23 22.71 -9.47
C SER A 292 -14.12 22.24 -10.92
N SER A 293 -15.17 21.62 -11.47
CA SER A 293 -15.20 21.13 -12.85
C SER A 293 -15.57 22.27 -13.81
N LYS A 294 -14.86 22.35 -14.95
CA LYS A 294 -15.22 23.23 -16.07
C LYS A 294 -16.35 22.66 -16.95
N HIS A 295 -16.68 21.38 -16.76
CA HIS A 295 -17.71 20.68 -17.52
C HIS A 295 -18.91 20.37 -16.60
N LYS A 296 -20.10 20.29 -17.19
CA LYS A 296 -21.33 19.91 -16.49
C LYS A 296 -21.25 18.45 -16.04
N LEU A 297 -21.41 18.21 -14.74
CA LEU A 297 -21.48 16.88 -14.13
C LEU A 297 -22.90 16.66 -13.59
N ILE A 298 -23.35 15.40 -13.54
CA ILE A 298 -24.63 15.03 -12.91
C ILE A 298 -24.38 14.79 -11.41
N ASN A 299 -24.94 15.63 -10.55
CA ASN A 299 -24.74 15.58 -9.11
C ASN A 299 -25.86 14.84 -8.39
N LEU A 300 -25.63 13.59 -7.93
CA LEU A 300 -26.67 12.82 -7.23
C LEU A 300 -26.98 13.34 -5.82
N SER A 301 -26.24 14.33 -5.29
CA SER A 301 -26.67 14.99 -4.04
C SER A 301 -27.87 15.92 -4.23
N GLU A 302 -28.15 16.35 -5.46
CA GLU A 302 -29.33 17.16 -5.82
C GLU A 302 -30.52 16.29 -6.22
N THR A 303 -30.26 15.07 -6.68
CA THR A 303 -31.28 14.07 -7.06
C THR A 303 -30.90 12.73 -6.44
N PRO A 304 -31.11 12.54 -5.13
CA PRO A 304 -30.69 11.34 -4.43
C PRO A 304 -31.45 10.12 -4.94
N LEU A 305 -30.71 9.04 -5.19
CA LEU A 305 -31.24 7.75 -5.60
C LEU A 305 -31.39 6.83 -4.38
N ARG A 306 -32.45 6.02 -4.39
CA ARG A 306 -32.56 4.86 -3.51
C ARG A 306 -31.50 3.82 -3.91
N LEU A 307 -31.17 2.90 -3.00
CA LEU A 307 -30.17 1.87 -3.29
C LEU A 307 -30.55 0.98 -4.48
N GLY A 308 -31.84 0.70 -4.68
CA GLY A 308 -32.33 -0.02 -5.87
C GLY A 308 -32.02 0.73 -7.16
N GLU A 309 -32.43 2.00 -7.24
CA GLU A 309 -32.15 2.90 -8.39
C GLU A 309 -30.64 3.08 -8.61
N LEU A 310 -29.84 3.11 -7.54
CA LEU A 310 -28.38 3.17 -7.64
C LEU A 310 -27.81 1.90 -8.29
N LYS A 311 -28.33 0.70 -7.98
CA LYS A 311 -27.95 -0.52 -8.71
C LYS A 311 -28.34 -0.42 -10.17
N ALA A 312 -29.53 0.10 -10.49
CA ALA A 312 -29.96 0.31 -11.86
C ALA A 312 -28.98 1.24 -12.60
N LEU A 313 -28.56 2.35 -11.99
CA LEU A 313 -27.57 3.26 -12.57
C LEU A 313 -26.23 2.55 -12.81
N PHE A 314 -25.76 1.78 -11.84
CA PHE A 314 -24.51 1.04 -11.98
C PHE A 314 -24.61 -0.01 -13.08
N SER A 315 -25.76 -0.66 -13.26
CA SER A 315 -25.94 -1.70 -14.28
C SER A 315 -25.76 -1.23 -15.72
N ILE A 316 -26.00 0.06 -15.97
CA ILE A 316 -25.83 0.68 -17.28
C ILE A 316 -24.54 1.50 -17.40
N ALA A 317 -23.72 1.57 -16.34
CA ALA A 317 -22.46 2.29 -16.37
C ALA A 317 -21.40 1.54 -17.18
N ASP A 318 -20.67 2.26 -18.03
CA ASP A 318 -19.53 1.73 -18.78
C ASP A 318 -18.26 1.67 -17.92
N LEU A 319 -18.13 2.57 -16.95
CA LEU A 319 -16.99 2.65 -16.03
C LEU A 319 -17.42 3.21 -14.67
N VAL A 320 -16.96 2.59 -13.59
CA VAL A 320 -17.10 3.11 -12.23
C VAL A 320 -15.74 3.44 -11.64
N ILE A 321 -15.53 4.67 -11.19
CA ILE A 321 -14.30 5.11 -10.51
C ILE A 321 -14.64 5.33 -9.04
N SER A 322 -14.04 4.58 -8.13
CA SER A 322 -14.44 4.57 -6.71
C SER A 322 -13.25 4.55 -5.77
N ASN A 323 -13.35 5.20 -4.61
CA ASN A 323 -12.49 4.86 -3.47
C ASN A 323 -12.84 3.45 -2.94
N ASP A 324 -11.99 2.82 -2.12
CA ASP A 324 -12.29 1.54 -1.44
C ASP A 324 -13.53 1.62 -0.50
N THR A 325 -14.73 1.50 -1.07
CA THR A 325 -16.03 1.72 -0.42
C THR A 325 -17.08 0.72 -0.89
N GLY A 326 -18.24 0.69 -0.22
CA GLY A 326 -19.33 -0.24 -0.55
C GLY A 326 -19.77 -0.25 -2.02
N PRO A 327 -20.01 0.91 -2.67
CA PRO A 327 -20.47 0.97 -4.06
C PRO A 327 -19.54 0.31 -5.08
N ARG A 328 -18.22 0.26 -4.83
CA ARG A 328 -17.28 -0.54 -5.64
C ARG A 328 -17.77 -1.98 -5.83
N HIS A 329 -18.26 -2.61 -4.77
CA HIS A 329 -18.73 -3.99 -4.81
C HIS A 329 -20.04 -4.16 -5.58
N ILE A 330 -20.88 -3.12 -5.65
CA ILE A 330 -22.08 -3.11 -6.50
C ILE A 330 -21.66 -3.19 -7.96
N ALA A 331 -20.70 -2.37 -8.38
CA ALA A 331 -20.20 -2.35 -9.75
C ALA A 331 -19.61 -3.71 -10.15
N ILE A 332 -18.81 -4.32 -9.28
CA ILE A 332 -18.23 -5.66 -9.49
C ILE A 332 -19.34 -6.72 -9.61
N ALA A 333 -20.33 -6.70 -8.72
CA ALA A 333 -21.42 -7.68 -8.71
C ALA A 333 -22.39 -7.56 -9.91
N LEU A 334 -22.34 -6.42 -10.60
CA LEU A 334 -23.10 -6.16 -11.82
C LEU A 334 -22.24 -6.30 -13.08
N ASP A 335 -21.01 -6.82 -12.97
CA ASP A 335 -20.08 -7.02 -14.09
C ASP A 335 -19.74 -5.72 -14.86
N ARG A 336 -19.48 -4.63 -14.14
CA ARG A 336 -19.04 -3.35 -14.74
C ARG A 336 -17.53 -3.19 -14.70
N LYS A 337 -16.96 -2.33 -15.55
CA LYS A 337 -15.54 -1.94 -15.47
C LYS A 337 -15.33 -1.03 -14.26
N VAL A 338 -14.27 -1.27 -13.49
CA VAL A 338 -14.03 -0.56 -12.22
C VAL A 338 -12.60 -0.08 -12.12
N ILE A 339 -12.42 1.17 -11.68
CA ILE A 339 -11.14 1.67 -11.17
C ILE A 339 -11.31 1.94 -9.68
N THR A 340 -10.52 1.24 -8.86
CA THR A 340 -10.57 1.41 -7.40
C THR A 340 -9.32 2.10 -6.89
N LEU A 341 -9.51 3.18 -6.15
CA LEU A 341 -8.44 3.94 -5.51
C LEU A 341 -8.23 3.47 -4.06
N PHE A 342 -7.05 2.94 -3.78
CA PHE A 342 -6.66 2.46 -2.45
C PHE A 342 -5.61 3.37 -1.82
N GLY A 343 -5.85 3.81 -0.59
CA GLY A 343 -4.87 4.55 0.21
C GLY A 343 -4.49 3.81 1.49
N PRO A 344 -5.23 4.01 2.60
CA PRO A 344 -4.84 3.50 3.91
C PRO A 344 -5.11 2.01 4.08
N ASN A 345 -6.00 1.42 3.28
CA ASN A 345 -6.42 0.04 3.42
C ASN A 345 -5.59 -0.91 2.56
N ASP A 346 -5.34 -2.11 3.09
CA ASP A 346 -4.75 -3.20 2.33
C ASP A 346 -5.81 -3.80 1.39
N PRO A 347 -5.61 -3.77 0.07
CA PRO A 347 -6.58 -4.29 -0.91
C PRO A 347 -6.90 -5.78 -0.74
N ILE A 348 -5.99 -6.56 -0.12
CA ILE A 348 -6.17 -8.01 0.08
C ILE A 348 -7.46 -8.31 0.87
N TRP A 349 -7.89 -7.42 1.77
CA TRP A 349 -9.12 -7.63 2.54
C TRP A 349 -10.37 -7.68 1.66
N THR A 350 -10.41 -6.86 0.63
CA THR A 350 -11.57 -6.69 -0.25
C THR A 350 -11.28 -7.16 -1.67
N ASP A 351 -10.30 -8.07 -1.81
CA ASP A 351 -9.92 -8.68 -3.07
C ASP A 351 -10.99 -9.67 -3.55
N THR A 352 -11.41 -9.47 -4.80
CA THR A 352 -12.44 -10.25 -5.50
C THR A 352 -11.87 -11.10 -6.64
N ASN A 353 -10.62 -10.85 -7.07
CA ASN A 353 -10.07 -11.36 -8.34
C ASN A 353 -10.91 -11.04 -9.57
N TYR A 354 -11.58 -9.88 -9.56
CA TYR A 354 -12.44 -9.49 -10.67
C TYR A 354 -11.62 -8.91 -11.84
N GLU A 355 -11.82 -9.46 -13.04
CA GLU A 355 -10.96 -9.21 -14.20
C GLU A 355 -11.09 -7.80 -14.79
N ASN A 356 -12.26 -7.17 -14.65
CA ASN A 356 -12.51 -5.81 -15.16
C ASN A 356 -12.30 -4.74 -14.08
N GLU A 357 -11.49 -5.03 -13.05
CA GLU A 357 -11.05 -4.06 -12.07
C GLU A 357 -9.56 -3.74 -12.21
N ILE A 358 -9.25 -2.44 -12.29
CA ILE A 358 -7.92 -1.90 -12.08
C ILE A 358 -7.84 -1.31 -10.67
N GLN A 359 -6.93 -1.83 -9.85
CA GLN A 359 -6.69 -1.34 -8.49
C GLN A 359 -5.49 -0.40 -8.50
N ILE A 360 -5.71 0.89 -8.24
CA ILE A 360 -4.64 1.89 -8.13
C ILE A 360 -4.32 2.08 -6.65
N ILE A 361 -3.12 1.68 -6.24
CA ILE A 361 -2.70 1.69 -4.84
C ILE A 361 -1.72 2.83 -4.59
N GLY A 362 -2.12 3.75 -3.71
CA GLY A 362 -1.33 4.83 -3.13
C GLY A 362 -0.16 4.31 -2.30
N ASN A 363 0.87 3.79 -2.96
CA ASN A 363 1.96 3.06 -2.34
C ASN A 363 2.94 4.05 -1.67
N VAL A 364 2.81 4.22 -0.36
CA VAL A 364 3.67 5.09 0.46
C VAL A 364 4.02 4.39 1.77
N HIS A 365 5.09 4.79 2.47
CA HIS A 365 5.52 4.11 3.70
C HIS A 365 4.48 4.03 4.82
N CYS A 366 3.56 4.98 4.88
CA CYS A 366 2.55 5.02 5.92
C CYS A 366 1.35 4.13 5.59
N ALA A 367 1.28 3.55 4.39
CA ALA A 367 0.22 2.65 3.94
C ALA A 367 0.73 1.20 3.82
N PRO A 368 -0.12 0.19 4.08
CA PRO A 368 -1.48 0.30 4.63
C PRO A 368 -1.45 0.58 6.15
N CYS A 369 -2.23 1.56 6.63
CA CYS A 369 -2.39 1.84 8.07
C CYS A 369 -3.75 1.41 8.64
N SER A 370 -4.74 1.20 7.78
CA SER A 370 -6.13 0.86 8.11
C SER A 370 -6.78 1.80 9.14
N LYS A 371 -6.37 3.07 9.18
CA LYS A 371 -6.93 4.07 10.10
C LYS A 371 -8.05 4.85 9.41
N PRO A 372 -9.20 5.09 10.08
CA PRO A 372 -10.34 5.81 9.50
C PRO A 372 -10.05 7.31 9.28
N LYS A 373 -9.18 7.90 10.10
CA LYS A 373 -8.70 9.28 9.97
C LYS A 373 -7.18 9.29 9.84
N CYS A 374 -6.68 10.10 8.91
CA CYS A 374 -5.24 10.35 8.75
C CYS A 374 -4.80 11.39 9.78
N ASN A 375 -3.72 11.11 10.52
CA ASN A 375 -3.15 12.04 11.51
C ASN A 375 -2.01 12.90 10.93
N LYS A 376 -1.85 12.91 9.60
CA LYS A 376 -0.83 13.70 8.90
C LYS A 376 -1.49 14.91 8.26
N SER A 377 -0.74 15.98 8.10
CA SER A 377 -1.19 17.20 7.39
C SER A 377 -1.41 16.93 5.90
N GLU A 378 -0.61 16.04 5.32
CA GLU A 378 -0.68 15.64 3.91
C GLU A 378 -1.15 14.18 3.82
N HIS A 379 -2.03 13.89 2.87
CA HIS A 379 -2.65 12.58 2.72
C HIS A 379 -1.88 11.73 1.70
N LEU A 380 -0.57 11.57 1.96
CA LEU A 380 0.43 11.04 1.03
C LEU A 380 -0.02 9.84 0.18
N CYS A 381 -0.73 8.87 0.76
CA CYS A 381 -1.23 7.71 0.03
C CYS A 381 -2.19 8.10 -1.09
N MET A 382 -3.29 8.80 -0.77
CA MET A 382 -4.24 9.28 -1.76
C MET A 382 -3.62 10.37 -2.65
N ASP A 383 -2.75 11.22 -2.10
CA ASP A 383 -2.08 12.29 -2.86
C ASP A 383 -1.09 11.75 -3.90
N SER A 384 -0.50 10.57 -3.67
CA SER A 384 0.38 9.91 -4.65
C SER A 384 -0.35 9.40 -5.89
N ILE A 385 -1.67 9.20 -5.80
CA ILE A 385 -2.49 8.83 -6.95
C ILE A 385 -2.72 10.09 -7.78
N SER A 386 -2.12 10.16 -8.97
CA SER A 386 -2.25 11.29 -9.89
C SER A 386 -3.48 11.13 -10.80
N VAL A 387 -3.91 12.24 -11.40
CA VAL A 387 -5.02 12.22 -12.37
C VAL A 387 -4.63 11.44 -13.62
N GLU A 388 -3.36 11.52 -14.01
CA GLU A 388 -2.77 10.83 -15.15
C GLU A 388 -2.94 9.31 -15.03
N ILE A 389 -2.55 8.73 -13.89
CA ILE A 389 -2.65 7.27 -13.66
C ILE A 389 -4.12 6.80 -13.76
N VAL A 390 -5.06 7.59 -13.22
CA VAL A 390 -6.49 7.26 -13.29
C VAL A 390 -7.02 7.35 -14.72
N CYS A 391 -6.62 8.38 -15.48
CA CYS A 391 -7.02 8.52 -16.88
C CYS A 391 -6.40 7.45 -17.80
N GLU A 392 -5.18 7.00 -17.52
CA GLU A 392 -4.54 5.89 -18.24
C GLU A 392 -5.26 4.56 -17.97
N ALA A 393 -5.60 4.28 -16.70
CA ALA A 393 -6.41 3.12 -16.35
C ALA A 393 -7.79 3.15 -17.03
N ALA A 394 -8.43 4.34 -17.11
CA ALA A 394 -9.70 4.50 -17.81
C ALA A 394 -9.56 4.23 -19.31
N LYS A 395 -8.46 4.70 -19.93
CA LYS A 395 -8.14 4.40 -21.33
C LYS A 395 -8.01 2.88 -21.54
N GLU A 396 -7.25 2.19 -20.71
CA GLU A 396 -7.05 0.73 -20.81
C GLU A 396 -8.38 -0.04 -20.75
N LEU A 397 -9.26 0.34 -19.82
CA LEU A 397 -10.58 -0.26 -19.67
C LEU A 397 -11.52 0.06 -20.85
N PHE A 398 -11.48 1.27 -21.41
CA PHE A 398 -12.28 1.61 -22.59
C PHE A 398 -11.81 0.89 -23.85
N GLU A 399 -10.50 0.69 -24.01
CA GLU A 399 -9.90 -0.05 -25.14
C GLU A 399 -10.09 -1.59 -25.04
N ASN A 400 -10.90 -2.06 -24.08
CA ASN A 400 -11.28 -3.47 -23.88
C ASN A 400 -10.11 -4.44 -23.66
N ASN A 401 -8.98 -3.95 -23.17
CA ASN A 401 -7.89 -4.80 -22.72
C ASN A 401 -8.32 -5.46 -21.38
N ARG A 402 -9.00 -6.61 -21.46
CA ARG A 402 -9.43 -7.38 -20.28
C ARG A 402 -8.21 -7.89 -19.52
N LYS A 403 -7.81 -7.16 -18.48
CA LYS A 403 -6.75 -7.58 -17.55
C LYS A 403 -7.06 -7.06 -16.15
N GLN A 404 -7.10 -7.97 -15.18
CA GLN A 404 -6.93 -7.58 -13.78
C GLN A 404 -5.55 -6.95 -13.65
N ALA A 405 -5.49 -5.67 -13.27
CA ALA A 405 -4.24 -4.96 -13.12
C ALA A 405 -4.16 -4.31 -11.74
N ILE A 406 -3.06 -4.56 -11.05
CA ILE A 406 -2.69 -3.83 -9.84
C ILE A 406 -1.66 -2.79 -10.27
N VAL A 407 -2.05 -1.53 -10.26
CA VAL A 407 -1.18 -0.39 -10.57
C VAL A 407 -0.71 0.21 -9.26
N LEU A 408 0.58 0.07 -8.97
CA LEU A 408 1.19 0.75 -7.82
C LEU A 408 1.51 2.19 -8.22
N SER A 409 1.08 3.17 -7.43
CA SER A 409 1.32 4.60 -7.70
C SER A 409 2.79 5.05 -7.58
N GLN A 410 3.74 4.13 -7.43
CA GLN A 410 5.17 4.43 -7.47
C GLN A 410 5.80 4.01 -8.79
N LYS A 411 6.48 4.97 -9.41
CA LYS A 411 7.55 4.86 -10.43
C LYS A 411 7.72 3.47 -11.05
N GLU A 412 7.15 3.31 -12.23
CA GLU A 412 7.39 2.14 -13.06
C GLU A 412 8.80 2.26 -13.68
N PHE A 413 9.75 1.50 -13.13
CA PHE A 413 11.04 1.29 -13.80
C PHE A 413 10.84 0.25 -14.89
N ILE A 414 10.84 0.69 -16.14
CA ILE A 414 10.72 -0.17 -17.31
C ILE A 414 12.10 -0.68 -17.73
N GLU A 415 12.18 -1.96 -18.10
CA GLU A 415 13.39 -2.54 -18.70
C GLU A 415 13.41 -2.18 -20.18
N THR A 416 14.34 -1.32 -20.61
CA THR A 416 14.45 -0.88 -22.02
C THR A 416 15.44 -1.70 -22.83
N SER A 417 16.43 -2.28 -22.16
CA SER A 417 17.39 -3.24 -22.70
C SER A 417 17.84 -4.18 -21.58
N THR A 418 18.56 -5.26 -21.91
CA THR A 418 18.89 -6.33 -20.94
C THR A 418 19.54 -5.76 -19.67
N SER A 419 18.83 -5.92 -18.54
CA SER A 419 19.25 -5.43 -17.22
C SER A 419 19.47 -3.90 -17.11
N PHE A 420 18.83 -3.12 -17.99
CA PHE A 420 18.82 -1.66 -17.99
C PHE A 420 17.43 -1.14 -17.69
N PHE A 421 17.28 -0.44 -16.58
CA PHE A 421 15.98 0.02 -16.08
C PHE A 421 15.90 1.54 -16.04
N ILE A 422 14.79 2.09 -16.53
CA ILE A 422 14.54 3.54 -16.59
C ILE A 422 13.19 3.84 -15.96
N ASP A 423 13.15 4.89 -15.13
CA ASP A 423 11.90 5.52 -14.70
C ASP A 423 11.16 6.06 -15.93
N ARG A 424 9.94 5.58 -16.18
CA ARG A 424 9.17 5.83 -17.41
C ARG A 424 9.12 7.31 -17.83
N GLU A 425 9.06 8.24 -16.88
CA GLU A 425 9.09 9.69 -17.12
C GLU A 425 10.36 10.17 -17.85
N TYR A 426 11.48 9.47 -17.66
CA TYR A 426 12.81 9.84 -18.14
C TYR A 426 13.22 9.08 -19.40
N GLN A 427 12.40 8.14 -19.89
CA GLN A 427 12.72 7.28 -21.03
C GLN A 427 13.11 8.10 -22.27
N THR A 428 12.26 9.07 -22.66
CA THR A 428 12.49 9.90 -23.85
C THR A 428 13.74 10.77 -23.71
N ALA A 429 13.97 11.35 -22.53
CA ALA A 429 15.10 12.25 -22.27
C ALA A 429 16.44 11.49 -22.25
N LEU A 430 16.50 10.32 -21.61
CA LEU A 430 17.70 9.47 -21.59
C LEU A 430 17.99 8.87 -22.97
N SER A 431 16.95 8.44 -23.70
CA SER A 431 17.12 7.92 -25.06
C SER A 431 17.71 8.97 -26.01
N LYS A 432 17.24 10.23 -25.94
CA LYS A 432 17.83 11.34 -26.72
C LYS A 432 19.26 11.67 -26.33
N SER A 433 19.65 11.39 -25.09
CA SER A 433 21.02 11.54 -24.61
C SER A 433 21.92 10.36 -25.02
N GLY A 434 21.39 9.40 -25.79
CA GLY A 434 22.10 8.21 -26.23
C GLY A 434 22.26 7.14 -25.15
N LEU A 435 21.54 7.22 -24.03
CA LEU A 435 21.66 6.29 -22.90
C LEU A 435 20.53 5.27 -22.93
N THR A 436 20.66 4.24 -23.78
CA THR A 436 19.63 3.21 -23.98
C THR A 436 20.05 1.81 -23.49
N SER A 437 21.35 1.60 -23.31
CA SER A 437 21.96 0.34 -22.90
C SER A 437 23.11 0.53 -21.90
N ILE A 438 23.54 -0.57 -21.29
CA ILE A 438 24.67 -0.55 -20.36
C ILE A 438 25.95 -0.20 -21.11
N GLU A 439 26.11 -0.69 -22.33
CA GLU A 439 27.20 -0.34 -23.23
C GLU A 439 27.28 1.17 -23.43
N ASP A 440 26.14 1.82 -23.74
CA ASP A 440 26.07 3.26 -23.93
C ASP A 440 26.53 4.03 -22.68
N VAL A 441 26.09 3.60 -21.49
CA VAL A 441 26.47 4.23 -20.21
C VAL A 441 27.99 4.18 -19.96
N PHE A 442 28.64 3.09 -20.37
CA PHE A 442 30.07 2.91 -20.17
C PHE A 442 30.92 3.57 -21.28
N SER A 443 30.37 3.77 -22.48
CA SER A 443 30.98 4.59 -23.54
C SER A 443 30.61 6.08 -23.48
N PHE A 444 29.75 6.48 -22.54
CA PHE A 444 29.32 7.88 -22.43
C PHE A 444 30.42 8.78 -21.88
N ASP A 445 30.92 9.67 -22.74
CA ASP A 445 32.00 10.62 -22.44
C ASP A 445 31.59 12.10 -22.54
N ALA A 446 30.36 12.40 -22.99
CA ALA A 446 29.81 13.76 -23.10
C ALA A 446 29.38 14.36 -21.74
N ALA A 447 30.10 14.05 -20.66
CA ALA A 447 29.78 14.45 -19.29
C ALA A 447 30.95 15.09 -18.56
N LYS A 448 30.63 15.99 -17.62
CA LYS A 448 31.62 16.53 -16.69
C LYS A 448 32.03 15.44 -15.69
N ASN A 449 33.31 15.05 -15.73
CA ASN A 449 33.85 14.07 -14.79
C ASN A 449 34.11 14.71 -13.41
N LEU A 450 33.56 14.09 -12.36
CA LEU A 450 33.67 14.53 -10.97
C LEU A 450 34.67 13.70 -10.15
N THR A 451 35.56 12.96 -10.82
CA THR A 451 36.64 12.18 -10.20
C THR A 451 37.51 13.03 -9.28
N LYS A 452 37.70 12.55 -8.05
CA LYS A 452 38.69 13.06 -7.09
C LYS A 452 39.91 12.15 -7.08
N SER A 453 41.08 12.65 -6.70
CA SER A 453 42.33 11.87 -6.57
C SER A 453 42.24 10.62 -5.69
N ASN A 454 41.25 10.56 -4.79
CA ASN A 454 41.02 9.44 -3.86
C ASN A 454 39.89 8.47 -4.29
N LEU A 455 39.38 8.58 -5.53
CA LEU A 455 38.33 7.67 -6.01
C LEU A 455 38.97 6.36 -6.49
N ALA A 456 38.38 5.22 -6.15
CA ALA A 456 38.87 3.92 -6.59
C ALA A 456 38.79 3.81 -8.13
N SER A 457 39.77 3.17 -8.76
CA SER A 457 39.88 3.07 -10.23
C SER A 457 38.67 2.44 -10.90
N TYR A 458 37.99 1.53 -10.22
CA TYR A 458 36.77 0.86 -10.70
C TYR A 458 35.49 1.73 -10.60
N ARG A 459 35.57 2.96 -10.08
CA ARG A 459 34.41 3.83 -9.83
C ARG A 459 34.56 5.16 -10.56
N ALA A 460 33.52 5.56 -11.30
CA ALA A 460 33.43 6.89 -11.89
C ALA A 460 32.15 7.64 -11.47
N ARG A 461 32.22 8.98 -11.47
CA ARG A 461 31.12 9.87 -11.14
C ARG A 461 31.04 10.95 -12.21
N LEU A 462 29.92 11.00 -12.92
CA LEU A 462 29.70 11.90 -14.05
C LEU A 462 28.50 12.81 -13.75
N GLN A 463 28.54 14.03 -14.27
CA GLN A 463 27.46 15.00 -14.20
C GLN A 463 27.17 15.52 -15.60
N PHE A 464 25.90 15.52 -15.99
CA PHE A 464 25.44 16.04 -17.28
C PHE A 464 23.99 16.52 -17.17
N GLU A 465 23.50 17.20 -18.20
CA GLU A 465 22.12 17.66 -18.28
C GLU A 465 21.33 16.80 -19.24
N ILE A 466 20.07 16.53 -18.88
CA ILE A 466 19.09 15.89 -19.76
C ILE A 466 17.97 16.87 -20.08
N ASN A 467 17.51 16.85 -21.32
CA ASN A 467 16.49 17.77 -21.82
C ASN A 467 15.15 17.04 -21.99
N PHE A 468 14.07 17.64 -21.49
CA PHE A 468 12.70 17.18 -21.65
C PHE A 468 12.03 17.94 -22.80
N PRO A 469 11.99 17.37 -24.01
CA PRO A 469 11.49 18.06 -25.20
C PRO A 469 10.01 18.46 -25.10
N GLU A 470 9.22 17.69 -24.36
CA GLU A 470 7.78 17.95 -24.18
C GLU A 470 7.49 19.06 -23.16
N GLN A 471 8.46 19.40 -22.30
CA GLN A 471 8.29 20.34 -21.18
C GLN A 471 9.18 21.58 -21.28
N ALA A 472 9.99 21.69 -22.34
CA ALA A 472 10.99 22.75 -22.53
C ALA A 472 11.86 23.00 -21.28
N SER A 473 12.16 21.93 -20.53
CA SER A 473 12.93 21.97 -19.29
C SER A 473 14.18 21.10 -19.40
N SER A 474 15.23 21.46 -18.67
CA SER A 474 16.42 20.62 -18.50
C SER A 474 16.62 20.30 -17.03
N THR A 475 17.29 19.18 -16.75
CA THR A 475 17.62 18.79 -15.39
C THR A 475 19.01 18.21 -15.33
N THR A 476 19.79 18.64 -14.34
CA THR A 476 21.10 18.06 -14.08
C THR A 476 20.95 16.69 -13.42
N VAL A 477 21.67 15.71 -13.92
CA VAL A 477 21.72 14.35 -13.36
C VAL A 477 23.14 13.96 -12.99
N PHE A 478 23.25 13.04 -12.03
CA PHE A 478 24.49 12.42 -11.62
C PHE A 478 24.46 10.94 -11.93
N MET A 479 25.48 10.48 -12.63
CA MET A 479 25.67 9.07 -12.95
C MET A 479 26.87 8.52 -12.18
N LYS A 480 26.65 7.39 -11.50
CA LYS A 480 27.71 6.62 -10.87
C LYS A 480 27.81 5.30 -11.60
N ARG A 481 28.99 5.00 -12.14
CA ARG A 481 29.28 3.71 -12.79
C ARG A 481 30.41 2.98 -12.08
N TYR A 482 30.30 1.66 -12.07
CA TYR A 482 31.20 0.73 -11.42
C TYR A 482 31.68 -0.28 -12.46
N ASP A 483 32.97 -0.27 -12.80
CA ASP A 483 33.57 -1.14 -13.82
C ASP A 483 34.53 -2.14 -13.20
N CYS A 484 34.18 -3.42 -13.29
CA CYS A 484 34.87 -4.56 -12.70
C CYS A 484 35.26 -4.36 -11.22
N PRO A 485 34.29 -4.17 -10.30
CA PRO A 485 34.59 -3.99 -8.89
C PRO A 485 35.37 -5.19 -8.34
N PRO A 486 36.43 -4.97 -7.52
CA PRO A 486 37.20 -6.08 -6.97
C PRO A 486 36.33 -7.05 -6.17
N VAL A 487 36.57 -8.36 -6.33
CA VAL A 487 35.80 -9.44 -5.69
C VAL A 487 35.63 -9.22 -4.17
N PHE A 488 36.69 -8.81 -3.48
CA PHE A 488 36.64 -8.57 -2.04
C PHE A 488 35.68 -7.43 -1.65
N VAL A 489 35.57 -6.39 -2.48
CA VAL A 489 34.62 -5.29 -2.26
C VAL A 489 33.19 -5.80 -2.42
N GLN A 490 32.92 -6.60 -3.45
CA GLN A 490 31.62 -7.20 -3.68
C GLN A 490 31.19 -8.09 -2.52
N LEU A 491 32.06 -9.00 -2.06
CA LEU A 491 31.79 -9.87 -0.91
C LEU A 491 31.49 -9.07 0.36
N LYS A 492 32.28 -8.02 0.63
CA LYS A 492 32.05 -7.12 1.78
C LYS A 492 30.69 -6.44 1.69
N ASN A 493 30.29 -5.99 0.50
CA ASN A 493 28.98 -5.38 0.28
C ASN A 493 27.86 -6.40 0.47
N TRP A 494 28.00 -7.62 -0.03
CA TRP A 494 26.98 -8.67 0.17
C TRP A 494 26.78 -9.01 1.65
N LEU A 495 27.86 -9.08 2.43
CA LEU A 495 27.77 -9.27 3.88
C LEU A 495 27.08 -8.09 4.58
N SER A 496 27.27 -6.88 4.06
CA SER A 496 26.76 -5.65 4.68
C SER A 496 25.29 -5.38 4.36
N HIS A 497 24.85 -5.79 3.18
CA HIS A 497 23.50 -5.60 2.68
C HIS A 497 22.66 -6.88 2.80
N HIS A 498 23.29 -8.02 3.07
CA HIS A 498 22.67 -9.34 3.16
C HIS A 498 22.02 -9.77 1.83
N SER A 499 22.58 -9.28 0.72
CA SER A 499 22.09 -9.51 -0.62
C SER A 499 23.25 -9.56 -1.62
N ARG A 500 23.20 -10.54 -2.53
CA ARG A 500 24.13 -10.66 -3.65
C ARG A 500 23.67 -9.78 -4.81
N ARG A 501 23.83 -8.46 -4.67
CA ARG A 501 23.47 -7.44 -5.66
C ARG A 501 24.65 -6.52 -5.97
N SER A 502 24.56 -5.77 -7.06
CA SER A 502 25.60 -4.84 -7.49
C SER A 502 25.76 -3.62 -6.57
N GLU A 503 26.88 -2.91 -6.70
CA GLU A 503 27.10 -1.64 -6.00
C GLU A 503 26.02 -0.60 -6.33
N ALA A 504 25.68 -0.45 -7.62
CA ALA A 504 24.64 0.46 -8.05
C ALA A 504 23.25 0.08 -7.52
N PHE A 505 22.90 -1.21 -7.53
CA PHE A 505 21.61 -1.66 -7.01
C PHE A 505 21.46 -1.37 -5.53
N HIS A 506 22.51 -1.54 -4.72
CA HIS A 506 22.43 -1.21 -3.29
C HIS A 506 22.18 0.28 -3.05
N GLU A 507 22.79 1.15 -3.85
CA GLU A 507 22.56 2.59 -3.79
C GLU A 507 21.12 2.96 -4.22
N PHE A 508 20.65 2.37 -5.32
CA PHE A 508 19.28 2.50 -5.80
C PHE A 508 18.23 2.04 -4.76
N ASP A 509 18.41 0.83 -4.22
CA ASP A 509 17.53 0.23 -3.23
C ASP A 509 17.50 1.06 -1.93
N ALA A 510 18.66 1.58 -1.50
CA ALA A 510 18.72 2.48 -0.36
C ALA A 510 17.95 3.79 -0.62
N ALA A 511 18.09 4.39 -1.81
CA ALA A 511 17.38 5.61 -2.20
C ALA A 511 15.86 5.42 -2.12
N ASN A 512 15.36 4.34 -2.71
CA ASN A 512 13.94 4.04 -2.74
C ASN A 512 13.40 3.70 -1.35
N LYS A 513 14.10 2.87 -0.57
CA LYS A 513 13.65 2.51 0.79
C LYS A 513 13.68 3.67 1.77
N LEU A 514 14.67 4.56 1.66
CA LEU A 514 14.76 5.76 2.49
C LEU A 514 13.73 6.81 2.10
N THR A 515 13.56 7.04 0.79
CA THR A 515 12.49 7.92 0.26
C THR A 515 11.13 7.40 0.70
N ALA A 516 10.89 6.10 0.53
CA ALA A 516 9.71 5.44 1.04
C ALA A 516 9.55 5.79 2.51
N ALA A 517 10.55 5.53 3.37
CA ALA A 517 10.52 5.84 4.81
C ALA A 517 10.46 7.34 5.20
N GLY A 518 10.27 8.26 4.25
CA GLY A 518 10.11 9.70 4.50
C GLY A 518 11.42 10.44 4.76
N ILE A 519 12.55 9.87 4.33
CA ILE A 519 13.86 10.52 4.30
C ILE A 519 14.07 11.06 2.89
N ASN A 520 14.22 12.37 2.74
CA ASN A 520 14.49 12.92 1.42
C ASN A 520 15.87 12.48 0.93
N THR A 521 15.93 11.92 -0.27
CA THR A 521 17.17 11.54 -0.96
C THR A 521 17.09 11.96 -2.43
N PRO A 522 18.22 12.02 -3.17
CA PRO A 522 18.18 12.21 -4.62
C PRO A 522 17.23 11.22 -5.30
N LYS A 523 16.41 11.69 -6.25
CA LYS A 523 15.48 10.87 -7.03
C LYS A 523 16.31 9.96 -7.93
N ALA A 524 16.31 8.65 -7.70
CA ALA A 524 16.89 7.70 -8.66
C ALA A 524 15.98 7.63 -9.90
N ILE A 525 16.57 7.69 -11.10
CA ILE A 525 15.85 7.75 -12.39
C ILE A 525 16.23 6.61 -13.33
N SER A 526 17.39 5.98 -13.15
CA SER A 526 17.79 4.79 -13.92
C SER A 526 18.82 3.99 -13.15
N TYR A 527 18.85 2.68 -13.36
CA TYR A 527 19.89 1.79 -12.85
C TYR A 527 20.07 0.58 -13.77
N GLY A 528 21.22 -0.09 -13.70
CA GLY A 528 21.44 -1.35 -14.38
C GLY A 528 22.61 -2.13 -13.84
N GLU A 529 22.62 -3.45 -14.07
CA GLU A 529 23.67 -4.36 -13.63
C GLU A 529 23.99 -5.46 -14.66
N GLN A 530 25.27 -5.65 -14.97
CA GLN A 530 25.82 -6.79 -15.69
C GLN A 530 26.64 -7.65 -14.74
N ARG A 531 26.54 -8.96 -14.93
CA ARG A 531 27.18 -9.94 -14.06
C ARG A 531 27.67 -11.11 -14.89
N ASN A 532 28.80 -11.68 -14.48
CA ASN A 532 29.13 -13.05 -14.84
C ASN A 532 28.44 -14.02 -13.86
N ALA A 533 28.70 -15.33 -13.98
CA ALA A 533 28.05 -16.36 -13.15
C ALA A 533 28.12 -16.08 -11.63
N LEU A 534 29.16 -15.38 -11.15
CA LEU A 534 29.40 -15.14 -9.73
C LEU A 534 29.39 -13.65 -9.34
N PHE A 535 30.06 -12.80 -10.10
CA PHE A 535 30.40 -11.44 -9.71
C PHE A 535 29.81 -10.39 -10.66
N GLU A 536 29.59 -9.20 -10.10
CA GLU A 536 29.30 -7.99 -10.87
C GLU A 536 30.48 -7.67 -11.78
N THR A 537 30.19 -7.42 -13.06
CA THR A 537 31.15 -6.93 -14.04
C THR A 537 30.97 -5.44 -14.24
N ARG A 538 29.75 -4.97 -14.48
CA ARG A 538 29.43 -3.55 -14.65
C ARG A 538 28.13 -3.19 -13.95
N SER A 539 28.03 -2.02 -13.35
CA SER A 539 26.74 -1.50 -12.90
C SER A 539 26.72 0.02 -12.89
N PHE A 540 25.52 0.59 -12.92
CA PHE A 540 25.35 2.04 -12.85
C PHE A 540 24.05 2.44 -12.16
N VAL A 541 24.04 3.66 -11.62
CA VAL A 541 22.84 4.33 -11.12
C VAL A 541 22.88 5.79 -11.54
N ILE A 542 21.74 6.30 -12.00
CA ILE A 542 21.52 7.71 -12.36
C ILE A 542 20.50 8.30 -11.40
N SER A 543 20.84 9.45 -10.83
CA SER A 543 19.97 10.19 -9.92
C SER A 543 19.90 11.66 -10.30
N GLU A 544 18.75 12.27 -10.08
CA GLU A 544 18.51 13.70 -10.27
C GLU A 544 19.30 14.54 -9.26
N LYS A 545 19.80 15.71 -9.69
CA LYS A 545 20.32 16.73 -8.78
C LYS A 545 19.19 17.24 -7.89
N ILE A 546 19.47 17.40 -6.60
CA ILE A 546 18.52 18.03 -5.69
C ILE A 546 18.50 19.54 -6.01
N PRO A 547 17.35 20.13 -6.35
CA PRO A 547 17.25 21.55 -6.64
C PRO A 547 17.51 22.38 -5.38
N ASP A 548 18.24 23.49 -5.55
CA ASP A 548 18.46 24.53 -4.53
C ASP A 548 18.99 24.05 -3.18
N ALA A 549 19.71 22.92 -3.18
CA ALA A 549 20.27 22.31 -1.98
C ALA A 549 21.79 22.19 -2.04
N GLU A 550 22.43 22.54 -0.93
CA GLU A 550 23.88 22.42 -0.76
C GLU A 550 24.23 21.62 0.49
N SER A 551 25.42 21.04 0.51
CA SER A 551 25.95 20.37 1.70
C SER A 551 26.09 21.36 2.85
N MET A 552 25.68 20.95 4.05
CA MET A 552 25.79 21.77 5.28
C MET A 552 27.24 22.16 5.62
N GLU A 553 28.24 21.47 5.09
CA GLU A 553 29.65 21.85 5.21
C GLU A 553 30.01 23.09 4.39
N ARG A 554 29.41 23.24 3.20
CA ARG A 554 29.71 24.36 2.27
C ARG A 554 28.90 25.61 2.59
N ARG A 555 27.60 25.44 2.86
CA ARG A 555 26.67 26.53 3.10
C ARG A 555 25.80 26.21 4.30
N LEU A 556 26.01 26.95 5.38
CA LEU A 556 25.07 27.03 6.49
C LEU A 556 24.06 28.14 6.21
N PRO A 557 22.83 28.07 6.75
CA PRO A 557 21.87 29.16 6.58
C PRO A 557 22.36 30.46 7.25
N ASP A 558 21.93 31.61 6.74
CA ASP A 558 22.30 32.97 7.20
C ASP A 558 22.09 33.22 8.70
N CYS A 559 21.30 32.38 9.38
CA CYS A 559 21.14 32.40 10.84
C CYS A 559 22.42 32.01 11.60
N PHE A 560 23.45 31.52 10.92
CA PHE A 560 24.78 31.26 11.48
C PHE A 560 25.74 32.45 11.30
N ASP A 561 25.36 33.49 10.55
CA ASP A 561 26.20 34.64 10.23
C ASP A 561 25.80 35.92 10.99
N GLY A 562 26.82 36.68 11.41
CA GLY A 562 26.66 37.99 12.06
C GLY A 562 26.15 37.95 13.51
N PRO A 563 25.85 39.12 14.12
CA PRO A 563 25.45 39.20 15.52
C PRO A 563 24.09 38.54 15.79
N ALA A 564 23.97 37.91 16.96
CA ALA A 564 22.84 37.08 17.37
C ALA A 564 21.61 37.91 17.78
N ILE A 565 20.90 38.48 16.80
CA ILE A 565 19.58 39.10 17.01
C ILE A 565 18.56 38.01 17.37
N ASN A 566 17.57 38.33 18.21
CA ASN A 566 16.54 37.39 18.69
C ASN A 566 15.90 36.54 17.58
N GLU A 567 15.65 37.12 16.41
CA GLU A 567 15.08 36.42 15.26
C GLU A 567 16.03 35.38 14.65
N LYS A 568 17.31 35.73 14.46
CA LYS A 568 18.35 34.81 13.98
C LYS A 568 18.57 33.65 14.94
N LEU A 569 18.54 33.93 16.25
CA LEU A 569 18.61 32.90 17.29
C LEU A 569 17.43 31.91 17.21
N LYS A 570 16.21 32.39 16.95
CA LYS A 570 15.03 31.54 16.76
C LYS A 570 15.17 30.66 15.51
N LYS A 571 15.62 31.25 14.38
CA LYS A 571 15.88 30.53 13.12
C LYS A 571 16.95 29.44 13.31
N ARG A 572 18.07 29.76 13.96
CA ARG A 572 19.15 28.80 14.29
C ARG A 572 18.66 27.66 15.19
N ARG A 573 17.86 27.96 16.22
CA ARG A 573 17.24 26.92 17.07
C ARG A 573 16.35 25.98 16.25
N ASN A 574 15.51 26.53 15.38
CA ASN A 574 14.64 25.74 14.52
C ASN A 574 15.45 24.84 13.58
N PHE A 575 16.49 25.38 12.94
CA PHE A 575 17.39 24.61 12.09
C PHE A 575 18.01 23.41 12.80
N ILE A 576 18.56 23.61 14.01
CA ILE A 576 19.15 22.52 14.81
C ILE A 576 18.10 21.46 15.17
N VAL A 577 16.87 21.88 15.50
CA VAL A 577 15.76 20.97 15.80
C VAL A 577 15.38 20.15 14.57
N GLN A 578 15.31 20.78 13.40
CA GLN A 578 14.98 20.11 12.14
C GLN A 578 16.08 19.12 11.73
N ALA A 579 17.36 19.51 11.81
CA ALA A 579 18.49 18.62 11.55
C ALA A 579 18.51 17.40 12.48
N ALA A 580 18.28 17.61 13.79
CA ALA A 580 18.18 16.53 14.77
C ALA A 580 17.01 15.59 14.48
N THR A 581 15.86 16.15 14.09
CA THR A 581 14.66 15.39 13.73
C THR A 581 14.88 14.58 12.46
N PHE A 582 15.56 15.15 11.46
CA PHE A 582 15.91 14.45 10.22
C PHE A 582 16.82 13.25 10.48
N ILE A 583 17.92 13.44 11.22
CA ILE A 583 18.84 12.34 11.57
C ILE A 583 18.17 11.31 12.49
N LYS A 584 17.27 11.74 13.38
CA LYS A 584 16.44 10.83 14.19
C LYS A 584 15.59 9.93 13.30
N LYS A 585 14.80 10.52 12.39
CA LYS A 585 13.97 9.77 11.44
C LYS A 585 14.82 8.79 10.62
N PHE A 586 16.00 9.23 10.14
CA PHE A 586 16.93 8.36 9.42
C PHE A 586 17.33 7.16 10.29
N HIS A 587 17.74 7.36 11.54
CA HIS A 587 18.14 6.27 12.42
C HIS A 587 16.99 5.35 12.86
N GLU A 588 15.74 5.83 12.87
CA GLU A 588 14.53 5.04 13.15
C GLU A 588 14.21 4.01 12.04
N THR A 589 14.69 4.24 10.82
CA THR A 589 14.61 3.25 9.72
C THR A 589 15.51 2.02 9.95
N ASN A 590 16.35 2.05 10.99
CA ASN A 590 17.44 1.11 11.29
C ASN A 590 18.61 1.13 10.28
N TYR A 591 18.60 2.02 9.29
CA TYR A 591 19.77 2.29 8.47
C TYR A 591 20.81 3.11 9.23
N ARG A 592 22.07 2.93 8.85
CA ARG A 592 23.22 3.70 9.31
C ARG A 592 24.02 4.15 8.12
N HIS A 593 24.62 5.31 8.23
CA HIS A 593 25.41 5.90 7.17
C HIS A 593 26.88 5.82 7.59
N ARG A 594 27.69 4.99 6.91
CA ARG A 594 29.09 4.70 7.30
C ARG A 594 29.96 5.96 7.47
N ASP A 595 29.51 7.07 6.91
CA ASP A 595 30.23 8.33 6.79
C ASP A 595 29.34 9.57 6.99
N LEU A 596 28.51 9.62 8.04
CA LEU A 596 27.49 10.68 8.24
C LEU A 596 28.10 12.02 8.69
N TYR A 597 28.87 12.67 7.83
CA TYR A 597 29.36 14.03 8.02
C TYR A 597 28.40 15.07 7.45
N LEU A 598 28.53 16.35 7.85
CA LEU A 598 27.77 17.47 7.28
C LEU A 598 27.93 17.60 5.76
N ALA A 599 29.03 17.10 5.19
CA ALA A 599 29.22 17.02 3.74
C ALA A 599 28.17 16.14 3.02
N HIS A 600 27.58 15.16 3.71
CA HIS A 600 26.59 14.21 3.16
C HIS A 600 25.15 14.55 3.54
N ILE A 601 24.94 15.68 4.25
CA ILE A 601 23.63 16.18 4.61
C ILE A 601 23.44 17.50 3.88
N PHE A 602 22.49 17.51 2.95
CA PHE A 602 22.16 18.66 2.14
C PHE A 602 20.99 19.41 2.76
N HIS A 603 21.01 20.73 2.66
CA HIS A 603 19.93 21.60 3.12
C HIS A 603 19.49 22.50 1.97
N GLY A 604 18.20 22.41 1.62
CA GLY A 604 17.57 23.22 0.59
C GLY A 604 17.05 24.56 1.11
N GLU A 605 16.86 25.52 0.23
CA GLU A 605 16.26 26.83 0.55
C GLU A 605 14.81 26.70 1.05
N SER A 606 14.11 25.64 0.63
CA SER A 606 12.80 25.23 1.15
C SER A 606 12.80 24.76 2.62
N GLY A 607 13.96 24.70 3.29
CA GLY A 607 14.11 24.20 4.66
C GLY A 607 14.14 22.67 4.78
N LYS A 608 14.22 21.96 3.65
CA LYS A 608 14.27 20.49 3.62
C LYS A 608 15.70 19.98 3.73
N PHE A 609 15.88 18.91 4.51
CA PHE A 609 17.15 18.17 4.60
C PHE A 609 17.11 16.96 3.67
N TYR A 610 18.25 16.66 3.04
CA TYR A 610 18.44 15.53 2.14
C TYR A 610 19.68 14.73 2.53
N LEU A 611 19.61 13.41 2.39
CA LEU A 611 20.74 12.51 2.60
C LEU A 611 21.32 12.07 1.25
N ILE A 612 22.62 12.23 1.06
CA ILE A 612 23.34 11.83 -0.17
C ILE A 612 24.39 10.75 0.11
N ASP A 613 25.10 10.31 -0.93
CA ASP A 613 26.08 9.20 -0.92
C ASP A 613 25.52 7.88 -0.34
N LEU A 614 24.37 7.48 -0.87
CA LEU A 614 23.60 6.35 -0.37
C LEU A 614 24.28 4.98 -0.56
N ALA A 615 25.29 4.88 -1.43
CA ALA A 615 26.19 3.72 -1.47
C ALA A 615 26.85 3.39 -0.12
N ARG A 616 26.92 4.35 0.82
CA ARG A 616 27.47 4.16 2.17
C ARG A 616 26.42 3.80 3.22
N VAL A 617 25.15 3.74 2.83
CA VAL A 617 24.04 3.41 3.71
C VAL A 617 23.86 1.90 3.77
N PHE A 618 23.73 1.36 4.99
CA PHE A 618 23.52 -0.06 5.21
C PHE A 618 22.73 -0.32 6.50
N LYS A 619 22.23 -1.56 6.66
CA LYS A 619 21.40 -1.95 7.81
C LYS A 619 22.16 -2.96 8.67
N PRO A 620 22.85 -2.54 9.76
CA PRO A 620 23.64 -3.46 10.57
C PRO A 620 22.77 -4.48 11.30
N ILE A 621 23.10 -5.78 11.17
CA ILE A 621 22.46 -6.85 11.98
C ILE A 621 22.99 -6.82 13.41
N LEU A 622 24.32 -6.72 13.56
CA LEU A 622 24.99 -6.68 14.85
C LEU A 622 25.51 -5.28 15.15
N MET A 623 25.61 -4.96 16.44
CA MET A 623 26.18 -3.69 16.93
C MET A 623 25.52 -2.42 16.38
N GLY A 624 24.21 -2.43 16.07
CA GLY A 624 23.50 -1.25 15.53
C GLY A 624 23.66 0.02 16.37
N ARG A 625 23.80 -0.11 17.70
CA ARG A 625 24.09 1.00 18.61
C ARG A 625 25.50 1.58 18.45
N ARG A 626 26.51 0.75 18.12
CA ARG A 626 27.88 1.21 17.84
C ARG A 626 27.91 2.08 16.59
N PHE A 627 27.21 1.66 15.53
CA PHE A 627 27.10 2.44 14.30
C PHE A 627 26.31 3.73 14.51
N GLN A 628 25.21 3.69 15.29
CA GLN A 628 24.50 4.91 15.68
C GLN A 628 25.41 5.92 16.39
N ILE A 629 26.24 5.46 17.34
CA ILE A 629 27.22 6.32 18.02
C ILE A 629 28.22 6.89 17.03
N LYS A 630 28.68 6.09 16.07
CA LYS A 630 29.62 6.53 15.03
C LYS A 630 29.00 7.62 14.16
N ASP A 631 27.78 7.43 13.67
CA ASP A 631 27.09 8.38 12.81
C ASP A 631 26.91 9.73 13.53
N ILE A 632 26.43 9.71 14.78
CA ILE A 632 26.29 10.94 15.58
C ILE A 632 27.65 11.57 15.91
N ALA A 633 28.70 10.77 16.12
CA ALA A 633 30.05 11.28 16.30
C ALA A 633 30.60 11.94 15.03
N GLN A 634 30.25 11.46 13.84
CA GLN A 634 30.64 12.07 12.57
C GLN A 634 29.93 13.40 12.34
N VAL A 635 28.64 13.50 12.67
CA VAL A 635 27.91 14.77 12.66
C VAL A 635 28.54 15.76 13.65
N TYR A 636 28.82 15.30 14.87
CA TYR A 636 29.48 16.11 15.90
C TYR A 636 30.88 16.58 15.47
N TYR A 637 31.67 15.68 14.88
CA TYR A 637 33.03 15.92 14.39
C TYR A 637 33.04 16.96 13.26
N SER A 638 32.12 16.84 12.31
CA SER A 638 32.01 17.76 11.16
C SER A 638 31.23 19.04 11.46
N SER A 639 30.85 19.28 12.72
CA SER A 639 30.24 20.54 13.17
C SER A 639 31.30 21.38 13.87
N PRO A 640 31.84 22.46 13.28
CA PRO A 640 32.90 23.27 13.91
C PRO A 640 32.39 24.04 15.12
N GLY A 641 33.18 24.14 16.20
CA GLY A 641 32.78 24.87 17.41
C GLY A 641 32.54 26.37 17.18
N LYS A 642 33.29 26.98 16.26
CA LYS A 642 33.07 28.37 15.79
C LYS A 642 31.65 28.61 15.26
N ASN A 643 31.03 27.59 14.65
CA ASN A 643 29.67 27.68 14.10
C ASN A 643 28.63 27.06 15.05
N PHE A 644 28.98 26.02 15.81
CA PHE A 644 28.05 25.22 16.62
C PHE A 644 28.45 25.19 18.10
N SER A 645 27.75 25.99 18.91
CA SER A 645 27.97 26.12 20.35
C SER A 645 27.67 24.82 21.11
N LYS A 646 28.18 24.71 22.35
CA LYS A 646 27.81 23.62 23.28
C LYS A 646 26.29 23.53 23.49
N THR A 647 25.61 24.67 23.54
CA THR A 647 24.14 24.76 23.67
C THR A 647 23.42 24.18 22.45
N ASP A 648 23.92 24.42 21.24
CA ASP A 648 23.32 23.86 20.02
C ASP A 648 23.50 22.35 19.96
N ARG A 649 24.68 21.85 20.34
CA ARG A 649 24.95 20.41 20.42
C ARG A 649 24.06 19.73 21.45
N MET A 650 23.83 20.38 22.60
CA MET A 650 22.90 19.87 23.61
C MET A 650 21.47 19.87 23.08
N ARG A 651 21.02 20.95 22.43
CA ARG A 651 19.69 21.04 21.82
C ARG A 651 19.49 19.94 20.78
N PHE A 652 20.47 19.73 19.90
CA PHE A 652 20.48 18.64 18.93
C PHE A 652 20.26 17.30 19.62
N TYR A 653 21.02 17.00 20.67
CA TYR A 653 20.90 15.74 21.40
C TYR A 653 19.53 15.55 22.06
N MET A 654 19.02 16.59 22.73
CA MET A 654 17.73 16.55 23.42
C MET A 654 16.59 16.31 22.43
N THR A 655 16.60 16.99 21.28
CA THR A 655 15.65 16.74 20.19
C THR A 655 15.82 15.35 19.58
N TYR A 656 17.05 14.94 19.29
CA TYR A 656 17.37 13.63 18.71
C TYR A 656 16.86 12.47 19.59
N THR A 657 16.96 12.61 20.91
CA THR A 657 16.46 11.61 21.87
C THR A 657 15.02 11.80 22.29
N GLY A 658 14.40 12.93 21.97
CA GLY A 658 13.03 13.28 22.40
C GLY A 658 12.89 13.47 23.90
N GLN A 659 13.97 13.85 24.60
CA GLN A 659 13.95 14.02 26.05
C GLN A 659 13.91 15.50 26.44
N SER A 660 13.19 15.82 27.52
CA SER A 660 13.15 17.17 28.12
C SER A 660 14.20 17.38 29.21
N ARG A 661 14.73 16.30 29.81
CA ARG A 661 15.83 16.32 30.79
C ARG A 661 16.81 15.16 30.58
N LEU A 662 18.11 15.39 30.79
CA LEU A 662 19.16 14.38 30.67
C LEU A 662 19.10 13.35 31.81
N ARG A 663 19.03 12.05 31.47
CA ARG A 663 19.15 10.96 32.46
C ARG A 663 20.59 10.42 32.49
N ARG A 664 20.92 9.56 33.47
CA ARG A 664 22.27 8.95 33.59
C ARG A 664 22.71 8.20 32.31
N LYS A 665 21.77 7.48 31.67
CA LYS A 665 22.03 6.75 30.40
C LYS A 665 22.40 7.68 29.23
N ASP A 666 21.88 8.90 29.24
CA ASP A 666 22.13 9.91 28.20
C ASP A 666 23.54 10.48 28.31
N LYS A 667 23.97 10.78 29.54
CA LYS A 667 25.36 11.17 29.82
C LYS A 667 26.35 10.12 29.33
N SER A 668 26.04 8.82 29.53
CA SER A 668 26.87 7.73 29.01
C SER A 668 26.93 7.70 27.47
N PHE A 669 25.81 7.91 26.78
CA PHE A 669 25.79 7.97 25.32
C PHE A 669 26.59 9.16 24.78
N ILE A 670 26.38 10.36 25.34
CA ILE A 670 27.09 11.58 24.95
C ILE A 670 28.61 11.39 25.09
N ARG A 671 29.09 10.83 26.22
CA ARG A 671 30.52 10.53 26.40
C ARG A 671 31.04 9.59 25.32
N LYS A 672 30.29 8.55 24.94
CA LYS A 672 30.71 7.63 23.87
C LYS A 672 30.81 8.33 22.51
N VAL A 673 29.91 9.28 22.22
CA VAL A 673 29.96 10.11 21.01
C VAL A 673 31.20 11.00 21.02
N ILE A 674 31.45 11.72 22.11
CA ILE A 674 32.60 12.63 22.25
C ILE A 674 33.92 11.85 22.15
N ASN A 675 34.08 10.77 22.91
CA ASN A 675 35.29 9.94 22.87
C ASN A 675 35.53 9.38 21.45
N LYS A 676 34.46 9.07 20.71
CA LYS A 676 34.58 8.61 19.33
C LYS A 676 35.03 9.73 18.39
N ALA A 677 34.51 10.94 18.54
CA ALA A 677 34.95 12.10 17.78
C ALA A 677 36.41 12.49 18.10
N GLU A 678 36.83 12.42 19.36
CA GLU A 678 38.23 12.61 19.76
C GLU A 678 39.17 11.55 19.19
N GLN A 679 38.71 10.29 19.09
CA GLN A 679 39.47 9.25 18.39
C GLN A 679 39.67 9.59 16.91
N MET A 680 38.65 10.17 16.26
CA MET A 680 38.74 10.63 14.87
C MET A 680 39.70 11.82 14.75
N ALA A 681 39.67 12.76 15.70
CA ALA A 681 40.60 13.90 15.75
C ALA A 681 42.06 13.44 15.85
N ARG A 682 42.37 12.54 16.78
CA ARG A 682 43.73 11.99 16.95
C ARG A 682 44.23 11.31 15.69
N HIS A 683 43.35 10.61 14.97
CA HIS A 683 43.68 10.01 13.69
C HIS A 683 44.00 11.07 12.63
N ASP A 684 43.19 12.11 12.51
CA ASP A 684 43.42 13.18 11.53
C ASP A 684 44.70 13.99 11.85
N ILE A 685 44.97 14.29 13.12
CA ILE A 685 46.23 14.91 13.58
C ILE A 685 47.43 14.04 13.21
N LYS A 686 47.36 12.73 13.48
CA LYS A 686 48.41 11.77 13.10
C LYS A 686 48.71 11.79 11.60
N HIS A 687 47.72 12.13 10.78
CA HIS A 687 47.82 12.23 9.32
C HIS A 687 47.93 13.68 8.82
N GLY A 688 48.28 14.65 9.68
CA GLY A 688 48.50 16.05 9.29
C GLY A 688 47.25 16.80 8.81
N ARG A 689 46.05 16.33 9.15
CA ARG A 689 44.78 16.93 8.75
C ARG A 689 44.20 17.84 9.84
N ALA A 690 43.56 18.93 9.43
CA ALA A 690 42.89 19.87 10.34
C ALA A 690 41.70 19.20 11.05
N VAL A 691 41.51 19.53 12.34
CA VAL A 691 40.40 19.01 13.17
C VAL A 691 39.29 20.07 13.28
N PRO A 692 38.12 19.85 12.66
CA PRO A 692 37.10 20.89 12.52
C PRO A 692 36.38 21.27 13.83
N PHE A 693 36.25 20.36 14.81
CA PHE A 693 35.45 20.61 16.03
C PHE A 693 36.25 21.03 17.28
N ALA A 694 37.59 21.15 17.19
CA ALA A 694 38.47 21.41 18.33
C ALA A 694 38.58 22.90 18.74
N GLY A 695 37.85 23.79 18.07
CA GLY A 695 37.76 25.22 18.38
C GLY A 695 36.60 25.59 19.29
#